data_AF-A0A397JKA1-F1
#
_entry.id   AF-A0A397JKA1-F1
#
_cell.length_a   1.000
_cell.length_b   1.000
_cell.length_c   1.000
_cell.angle_alpha   90.00
_cell.angle_beta   90.00
_cell.angle_gamma   90.00
#
_symmetry.space_group_name_H-M   'P 1'
#
loop_
_entity.id
_entity.type
_entity.pdbx_description
1 polymer ?
#
loop_
_entity_poly.entity_id
_entity_poly.type
_entity_poly.pdbx_seq_one_letter_code
_entity_poly.pdbx_strand_id
1 'polypeptide(L)'
;MKINLQNLHPELKIEIFALIPNIRNISLTCKAWNLISRDPHARAKWIINKFGRSHALFHSIRIGKFLNVQVLHALFANHIIISRYFIQRLLMHFGKYDPNLIKLKIEHNENNSDTNRLNELNKKFCKSWASNLSIDVFVTIITEGFSRFNDDVPVKGNDMELFHFLSAGPLAISQAEIKLKSNLKLIEELIREKLFIPFPPRPKLKFSDTNEYLNQTQALAREDYPAPDGHENYRQLNVIARAILIYPPLVKSWKAIGYIEICTDVNDLVLQGALLIFFPPSPPTNYCLPTVDAVINRLKELIDLGFQLSNTVMADAFHIFESKLDKIGDTLITAFHNVCNKSRSDIASLCLREIVKPIKNLKKMNVMQFLIKNIETKQMEVIKEILEHYNVGKNLLNRLNRSQGVVSLTLCALFYKLILTEYGNNKDVTIQCFEDIIISRIWIDIQLNKYPGHNCPPEMTTNAFIAICEIYKVFCQAQVPFKTNHLEIIHRAHLSEVISPFFEYLLKISEKEKAEMNLMNSPEWNETNDENNDETNNETNDETNDETNDENNDETNDENNDENNDDENHNNNNNKRKRDQGFEKMYNKFIILPWISTIANYRRDIDMKRLGTIEFSCQLSNFWEILEKTEEFANFIDYDKENNKHKHKLLRIE
;
A
#
# COMPACT_ATOMS: atom_id res chain seq x y z
N MET A 1 -0.13 8.89 37.58
CA MET A 1 -1.12 8.01 38.24
C MET A 1 -1.34 6.78 37.36
N LYS A 2 -0.85 5.58 37.73
CA LYS A 2 -1.11 4.35 36.96
C LYS A 2 -2.51 3.85 37.34
N ILE A 3 -3.49 3.97 36.44
CA ILE A 3 -4.83 3.42 36.68
C ILE A 3 -4.73 1.90 36.60
N ASN A 4 -4.93 1.23 37.74
CA ASN A 4 -5.03 -0.23 37.77
C ASN A 4 -6.42 -0.65 37.27
N LEU A 5 -6.50 -1.06 36.01
CA LEU A 5 -7.73 -1.52 35.35
C LEU A 5 -8.41 -2.71 36.06
N GLN A 6 -7.69 -3.44 36.93
CA GLN A 6 -8.24 -4.57 37.67
C GLN A 6 -9.22 -4.15 38.78
N ASN A 7 -9.03 -2.96 39.36
CA ASN A 7 -9.84 -2.48 40.49
C ASN A 7 -11.04 -1.65 40.06
N LEU A 8 -11.29 -1.52 38.75
CA LEU A 8 -12.46 -0.81 38.24
C LEU A 8 -13.76 -1.54 38.61
N HIS A 9 -14.81 -0.76 38.86
CA HIS A 9 -16.17 -1.25 39.04
C HIS A 9 -16.60 -2.08 37.81
N PRO A 10 -17.36 -3.18 37.98
CA PRO A 10 -17.79 -4.03 36.86
C PRO A 10 -18.46 -3.26 35.72
N GLU A 11 -19.28 -2.25 36.03
CA GLU A 11 -19.94 -1.41 35.02
C GLU A 11 -18.94 -0.66 34.13
N LEU A 12 -17.91 -0.03 34.73
CA LEU A 12 -16.85 0.64 33.98
C LEU A 12 -16.05 -0.36 33.14
N LYS A 13 -15.85 -1.58 33.63
CA LYS A 13 -15.23 -2.65 32.84
C LYS A 13 -16.08 -3.02 31.64
N ILE A 14 -17.41 -3.05 31.76
CA ILE A 14 -18.32 -3.29 30.65
C ILE A 14 -18.24 -2.17 29.60
N GLU A 15 -18.20 -0.90 30.04
CA GLU A 15 -18.00 0.24 29.12
C GLU A 15 -16.69 0.14 28.35
N ILE A 16 -15.58 -0.13 29.07
CA ILE A 16 -14.27 -0.32 28.46
C ILE A 16 -14.31 -1.52 27.51
N PHE A 17 -14.92 -2.62 27.92
CA PHE A 17 -15.05 -3.83 27.11
C PHE A 17 -15.75 -3.55 25.78
N ALA A 18 -16.81 -2.74 25.79
CA ALA A 18 -17.56 -2.38 24.60
C ALA A 18 -16.74 -1.60 23.56
N LEU A 19 -15.71 -0.86 23.99
CA LEU A 19 -14.83 -0.05 23.12
C LEU A 19 -13.66 -0.84 22.52
N ILE A 20 -13.45 -2.09 22.94
CA ILE A 20 -12.26 -2.86 22.54
C ILE A 20 -12.44 -3.46 21.14
N PRO A 21 -11.47 -3.28 20.22
CA PRO A 21 -11.56 -3.83 18.87
C PRO A 21 -11.61 -5.37 18.84
N ASN A 22 -10.87 -6.04 19.73
CA ASN A 22 -10.79 -7.49 19.82
C ASN A 22 -10.91 -8.00 21.27
N ILE A 23 -12.09 -8.54 21.58
CA ILE A 23 -12.44 -9.06 22.91
C ILE A 23 -11.63 -10.30 23.32
N ARG A 24 -11.10 -11.07 22.36
CA ARG A 24 -10.31 -12.27 22.70
C ARG A 24 -9.04 -11.89 23.45
N ASN A 25 -8.36 -10.84 22.98
CA ASN A 25 -7.11 -10.40 23.58
C ASN A 25 -7.32 -9.99 25.03
N ILE A 26 -8.36 -9.18 25.32
CA ILE A 26 -8.60 -8.76 26.70
C ILE A 26 -9.08 -9.90 27.60
N SER A 27 -9.86 -10.85 27.07
CA SER A 27 -10.31 -12.01 27.86
C SER A 27 -9.16 -12.88 28.39
N LEU A 28 -8.01 -12.86 27.71
CA LEU A 28 -6.83 -13.63 28.07
C LEU A 28 -5.89 -12.90 29.05
N THR A 29 -6.15 -11.62 29.36
CA THR A 29 -5.26 -10.82 30.21
C THR A 29 -5.35 -11.18 31.69
N CYS A 30 -6.56 -11.35 32.23
CA CYS A 30 -6.77 -11.73 33.62
C CYS A 30 -8.16 -12.32 33.88
N LYS A 31 -8.35 -12.94 35.06
CA LYS A 31 -9.62 -13.56 35.47
C LYS A 31 -10.80 -12.58 35.47
N ALA A 32 -10.59 -11.33 35.90
CA ALA A 32 -11.65 -10.32 35.93
C ALA A 32 -12.16 -10.00 34.52
N TRP A 33 -11.26 -9.79 33.55
CA TRP A 33 -11.65 -9.54 32.16
C TRP A 33 -12.21 -10.77 31.45
N ASN A 34 -11.74 -11.97 31.79
CA ASN A 34 -12.36 -13.22 31.34
C ASN A 34 -13.82 -13.33 31.81
N LEU A 35 -14.12 -12.95 33.06
CA LEU A 35 -15.49 -12.93 33.59
C LEU A 35 -16.37 -11.95 32.78
N ILE A 36 -15.90 -10.71 32.58
CA ILE A 36 -16.61 -9.70 31.78
C ILE A 36 -16.83 -10.19 30.35
N SER A 37 -15.86 -10.89 29.74
CA SER A 37 -16.00 -11.40 28.36
C SER A 37 -17.08 -12.47 28.19
N ARG A 38 -17.52 -13.09 29.31
CA ARG A 38 -18.57 -14.11 29.35
C ARG A 38 -19.93 -13.52 29.75
N ASP A 39 -19.95 -12.30 30.29
CA ASP A 39 -21.17 -11.63 30.72
C ASP A 39 -22.10 -11.35 29.51
N PRO A 40 -23.38 -11.78 29.56
CA PRO A 40 -24.30 -11.58 28.45
C PRO A 40 -24.54 -10.12 28.06
N HIS A 41 -24.62 -9.22 29.04
CA HIS A 41 -24.86 -7.79 28.80
C HIS A 41 -23.64 -7.11 28.21
N ALA A 42 -22.43 -7.44 28.69
CA ALA A 42 -21.18 -6.94 28.14
C ALA A 42 -21.00 -7.35 26.67
N ARG A 43 -21.32 -8.60 26.34
CA ARG A 43 -21.28 -9.12 24.97
C ARG A 43 -22.32 -8.45 24.07
N ALA A 44 -23.55 -8.31 24.55
CA ALA A 44 -24.61 -7.61 23.84
C ALA A 44 -24.23 -6.15 23.57
N LYS A 45 -23.71 -5.45 24.58
CA LYS A 45 -23.25 -4.07 24.44
C LYS A 45 -22.08 -3.95 23.47
N TRP A 46 -21.10 -4.85 23.54
CA TRP A 46 -19.97 -4.86 22.62
C TRP A 46 -20.39 -5.06 21.16
N ILE A 47 -21.26 -6.04 20.88
CA ILE A 47 -21.66 -6.32 19.49
C ILE A 47 -22.49 -5.16 18.91
N ILE A 48 -23.36 -4.53 19.72
CA ILE A 48 -24.14 -3.36 19.31
C ILE A 48 -23.22 -2.16 19.07
N ASN A 49 -22.26 -1.91 19.96
CA ASN A 49 -21.31 -0.80 19.79
C ASN A 49 -20.43 -0.98 18.55
N LYS A 50 -20.06 -2.22 18.22
CA LYS A 50 -19.16 -2.53 17.11
C LYS A 50 -19.85 -2.56 15.74
N PHE A 51 -21.10 -3.03 15.68
CA PHE A 51 -21.79 -3.31 14.41
C PHE A 51 -23.16 -2.64 14.28
N GLY A 52 -23.54 -1.80 15.24
CA GLY A 52 -24.85 -1.16 15.26
C GLY A 52 -25.98 -2.13 15.63
N ARG A 53 -27.15 -1.57 15.95
CA ARG A 53 -28.35 -2.36 16.32
C ARG A 53 -28.91 -3.16 15.14
N SER A 54 -28.71 -2.67 13.92
CA SER A 54 -29.23 -3.21 12.66
C SER A 54 -28.57 -4.52 12.27
N HIS A 55 -27.26 -4.67 12.53
CA HIS A 55 -26.49 -5.85 12.12
C HIS A 55 -25.92 -6.65 13.29
N ALA A 56 -26.17 -6.23 14.54
CA ALA A 56 -25.73 -6.94 15.75
C ALA A 56 -26.10 -8.42 15.73
N LEU A 57 -27.32 -8.78 15.34
CA LEU A 57 -27.78 -10.17 15.35
C LEU A 57 -27.08 -11.02 14.29
N PHE A 58 -26.90 -10.48 13.08
CA PHE A 58 -26.13 -11.12 12.00
C PHE A 58 -24.70 -11.43 12.45
N HIS A 59 -23.99 -10.44 12.98
CA HIS A 59 -22.62 -10.63 13.43
C HIS A 59 -22.53 -11.56 14.64
N SER A 60 -23.49 -11.51 15.56
CA SER A 60 -23.53 -12.41 16.72
C SER A 60 -23.57 -13.88 16.32
N ILE A 61 -24.39 -14.24 15.32
CA ILE A 61 -24.47 -15.61 14.79
C ILE A 61 -23.16 -16.01 14.11
N ARG A 62 -22.59 -15.12 13.28
CA ARG A 62 -21.38 -15.44 12.50
C ARG A 62 -20.12 -15.64 13.30
N ILE A 63 -20.00 -14.99 14.46
CA ILE A 63 -18.85 -15.20 15.35
C ILE A 63 -18.89 -16.63 15.96
N GLY A 64 -20.01 -17.34 15.88
CA GLY A 64 -20.14 -18.76 16.25
C GLY A 64 -20.58 -18.93 17.70
N LYS A 65 -19.72 -19.50 18.56
CA LYS A 65 -19.97 -19.66 20.03
C LYS A 65 -20.16 -18.34 20.79
N PHE A 66 -20.30 -17.23 20.07
CA PHE A 66 -20.61 -15.94 20.63
C PHE A 66 -22.05 -15.88 21.17
N LEU A 67 -23.00 -16.38 20.40
CA LEU A 67 -24.41 -16.22 20.72
C LEU A 67 -24.93 -17.42 21.52
N ASN A 68 -25.58 -17.14 22.64
CA ASN A 68 -26.41 -18.09 23.40
C ASN A 68 -27.72 -17.40 23.78
N VAL A 69 -28.66 -18.13 24.37
CA VAL A 69 -29.99 -17.61 24.72
C VAL A 69 -29.93 -16.41 25.68
N GLN A 70 -29.00 -16.41 26.65
CA GLN A 70 -28.84 -15.29 27.57
C GLN A 70 -28.33 -14.02 26.88
N VAL A 71 -27.34 -14.14 26.00
CA VAL A 71 -26.84 -13.02 25.17
C VAL A 71 -27.96 -12.53 24.26
N LEU A 72 -28.76 -13.43 23.69
CA LEU A 72 -29.89 -13.07 22.83
C LEU A 72 -30.95 -12.26 23.59
N HIS A 73 -31.32 -12.68 24.80
CA HIS A 73 -32.23 -11.89 25.64
C HIS A 73 -31.63 -10.53 26.00
N ALA A 74 -30.33 -10.47 26.31
CA ALA A 74 -29.65 -9.19 26.54
C ALA A 74 -29.66 -8.30 25.28
N LEU A 75 -29.54 -8.86 24.08
CA LEU A 75 -29.69 -8.12 22.83
C LEU A 75 -31.12 -7.59 22.65
N PHE A 76 -32.14 -8.41 22.90
CA PHE A 76 -33.55 -7.97 22.84
C PHE A 76 -33.84 -6.84 23.83
N ALA A 77 -33.34 -6.95 25.05
CA ALA A 77 -33.44 -5.90 26.07
C ALA A 77 -32.73 -4.60 25.65
N ASN A 78 -31.75 -4.67 24.74
CA ASN A 78 -31.07 -3.51 24.15
C ASN A 78 -31.68 -3.05 22.81
N HIS A 79 -32.90 -3.51 22.50
CA HIS A 79 -33.67 -3.09 21.33
C HIS A 79 -32.93 -3.29 20.00
N ILE A 80 -32.29 -4.46 19.81
CA ILE A 80 -31.81 -4.83 18.48
C ILE A 80 -32.95 -4.93 17.48
N ILE A 81 -32.62 -4.65 16.21
CA ILE A 81 -33.59 -4.71 15.12
C ILE A 81 -33.63 -6.12 14.58
N ILE A 82 -34.84 -6.67 14.46
CA ILE A 82 -35.10 -7.97 13.82
C ILE A 82 -35.97 -7.66 12.61
N SER A 83 -35.36 -7.64 11.43
CA SER A 83 -36.08 -7.39 10.18
C SER A 83 -36.76 -8.66 9.67
N ARG A 84 -37.84 -8.50 8.91
CA ARG A 84 -38.48 -9.65 8.25
C ARG A 84 -37.53 -10.32 7.27
N TYR A 85 -36.72 -9.52 6.56
CA TYR A 85 -35.65 -10.01 5.70
C TYR A 85 -34.61 -10.86 6.44
N PHE A 86 -34.23 -10.48 7.66
CA PHE A 86 -33.33 -11.28 8.48
C PHE A 86 -33.90 -12.65 8.81
N ILE A 87 -35.19 -12.73 9.18
CA ILE A 87 -35.86 -13.99 9.45
C ILE A 87 -35.91 -14.87 8.19
N GLN A 88 -36.27 -14.31 7.04
CA GLN A 88 -36.26 -15.01 5.75
C GLN A 88 -34.88 -15.59 5.45
N ARG A 89 -33.82 -14.78 5.56
CA ARG A 89 -32.44 -15.21 5.33
C ARG A 89 -31.97 -16.25 6.34
N LEU A 90 -32.39 -16.16 7.61
CA LEU A 90 -32.06 -17.15 8.62
C LEU A 90 -32.70 -18.52 8.31
N LEU A 91 -33.98 -18.54 7.94
CA LEU A 91 -34.70 -19.76 7.56
C LEU A 91 -34.08 -20.47 6.35
N MET A 92 -33.57 -19.70 5.38
CA MET A 92 -32.89 -20.25 4.20
C MET A 92 -31.54 -20.92 4.53
N HIS A 93 -30.89 -20.51 5.62
CA HIS A 93 -29.48 -20.80 5.90
C HIS A 93 -29.24 -21.61 7.18
N PHE A 94 -30.27 -21.84 7.99
CA PHE A 94 -30.19 -22.64 9.21
C PHE A 94 -30.10 -24.14 8.92
N GLY A 95 -29.43 -24.86 9.81
CA GLY A 95 -29.30 -26.32 9.77
C GLY A 95 -28.07 -26.80 9.01
N LYS A 96 -27.77 -28.08 9.19
CA LYS A 96 -26.68 -28.78 8.51
C LYS A 96 -27.24 -29.52 7.30
N TYR A 97 -26.47 -29.54 6.22
CA TYR A 97 -26.73 -30.47 5.14
C TYR A 97 -26.34 -31.89 5.55
N ASP A 98 -27.11 -32.87 5.09
CA ASP A 98 -26.76 -34.28 5.25
C ASP A 98 -25.51 -34.60 4.41
N PRO A 99 -24.39 -34.98 5.04
CA PRO A 99 -23.15 -35.32 4.33
C PRO A 99 -23.32 -36.46 3.33
N ASN A 100 -24.19 -37.45 3.61
CA ASN A 100 -24.44 -38.56 2.72
C ASN A 100 -25.21 -38.11 1.48
N LEU A 101 -26.17 -37.19 1.64
CA LEU A 101 -26.88 -36.61 0.51
C LEU A 101 -25.96 -35.75 -0.36
N ILE A 102 -25.03 -34.99 0.24
CA ILE A 102 -24.00 -34.25 -0.52
C ILE A 102 -23.17 -35.23 -1.33
N LYS A 103 -22.68 -36.30 -0.69
CA LYS A 103 -21.87 -37.34 -1.34
C LYS A 103 -22.62 -38.01 -2.49
N LEU A 104 -23.88 -38.41 -2.29
CA LEU A 104 -24.72 -39.00 -3.34
C LEU A 104 -25.01 -38.02 -4.48
N LYS A 105 -25.27 -36.74 -4.18
CA LYS A 105 -25.42 -35.70 -5.22
C LYS A 105 -24.13 -35.47 -6.01
N ILE A 106 -22.98 -35.65 -5.37
CA ILE A 106 -21.68 -35.59 -5.99
C ILE A 106 -21.50 -36.81 -6.93
N GLU A 107 -21.71 -38.02 -6.42
CA GLU A 107 -21.57 -39.29 -7.14
C GLU A 107 -22.54 -39.40 -8.34
N HIS A 108 -23.82 -39.03 -8.17
CA HIS A 108 -24.80 -39.10 -9.27
C HIS A 108 -24.61 -38.02 -10.35
N ASN A 109 -23.85 -36.95 -10.07
CA ASN A 109 -23.49 -35.94 -11.07
C ASN A 109 -22.20 -36.28 -11.82
N GLU A 110 -21.53 -37.41 -11.54
CA GLU A 110 -20.26 -37.83 -12.16
C GLU A 110 -20.34 -38.10 -13.68
N ASN A 111 -21.52 -38.10 -14.28
CA ASN A 111 -21.65 -38.05 -15.75
C ASN A 111 -21.24 -36.69 -16.35
N ASN A 112 -20.97 -35.67 -15.53
CA ASN A 112 -20.30 -34.43 -15.91
C ASN A 112 -18.99 -34.28 -15.12
N SER A 113 -17.86 -34.49 -15.81
CA SER A 113 -16.48 -34.60 -15.30
C SER A 113 -15.86 -33.29 -14.78
N ASP A 114 -16.60 -32.47 -14.03
CA ASP A 114 -16.12 -31.17 -13.56
C ASP A 114 -15.81 -31.20 -12.05
N THR A 115 -14.60 -31.64 -11.71
CA THR A 115 -14.05 -31.70 -10.33
C THR A 115 -14.11 -30.36 -9.59
N ASN A 116 -14.11 -29.23 -10.32
CA ASN A 116 -14.31 -27.91 -9.75
C ASN A 116 -15.73 -27.70 -9.22
N ARG A 117 -16.73 -28.19 -9.96
CA ARG A 117 -18.15 -28.11 -9.60
C ARG A 117 -18.46 -28.95 -8.36
N LEU A 118 -17.76 -30.07 -8.20
CA LEU A 118 -17.79 -30.91 -6.99
C LEU A 118 -17.28 -30.18 -5.75
N ASN A 119 -16.12 -29.50 -5.88
CA ASN A 119 -15.54 -28.69 -4.81
C ASN A 119 -16.39 -27.47 -4.46
N GLU A 120 -17.05 -26.86 -5.44
CA GLU A 120 -18.03 -25.78 -5.25
C GLU A 120 -19.28 -26.27 -4.51
N LEU A 121 -19.84 -27.41 -4.90
CA LEU A 121 -20.97 -28.03 -4.20
C LEU A 121 -20.60 -28.32 -2.74
N ASN A 122 -19.43 -28.93 -2.50
CA ASN A 122 -18.98 -29.25 -1.15
C ASN A 122 -18.76 -27.99 -0.29
N LYS A 123 -18.20 -26.91 -0.87
CA LYS A 123 -18.09 -25.59 -0.21
C LYS A 123 -19.46 -24.94 0.05
N LYS A 124 -20.38 -25.03 -0.91
CA LYS A 124 -21.74 -24.47 -0.84
C LYS A 124 -22.57 -25.12 0.27
N PHE A 125 -22.40 -26.42 0.47
CA PHE A 125 -23.16 -27.17 1.48
C PHE A 125 -22.53 -27.19 2.88
N CYS A 126 -21.22 -26.93 3.03
CA CYS A 126 -20.55 -27.07 4.33
C CYS A 126 -20.41 -25.77 5.15
N LYS A 127 -20.74 -24.58 4.62
CA LYS A 127 -20.35 -23.30 5.26
C LYS A 127 -21.43 -22.20 5.26
N SER A 128 -22.70 -22.57 5.37
CA SER A 128 -23.74 -21.55 5.62
C SER A 128 -23.48 -20.80 6.93
N TRP A 129 -23.57 -19.48 6.92
CA TRP A 129 -23.25 -18.60 8.06
C TRP A 129 -24.06 -18.88 9.34
N ALA A 130 -25.23 -19.49 9.21
CA ALA A 130 -26.12 -19.86 10.32
C ALA A 130 -26.22 -21.37 10.58
N SER A 131 -25.45 -22.20 9.86
CA SER A 131 -25.55 -23.67 9.94
C SER A 131 -25.22 -24.26 11.32
N ASN A 132 -24.35 -23.60 12.08
CA ASN A 132 -23.91 -24.03 13.41
C ASN A 132 -24.65 -23.33 14.56
N LEU A 133 -25.72 -22.60 14.27
CA LEU A 133 -26.54 -21.97 15.29
C LEU A 133 -27.22 -23.04 16.15
N SER A 134 -27.26 -22.86 17.48
CA SER A 134 -27.96 -23.81 18.33
C SER A 134 -29.47 -23.75 18.07
N ILE A 135 -30.15 -24.89 18.21
CA ILE A 135 -31.59 -24.97 18.01
C ILE A 135 -32.34 -24.01 18.95
N ASP A 136 -31.93 -23.90 20.21
CA ASP A 136 -32.58 -23.02 21.18
C ASP A 136 -32.49 -21.54 20.78
N VAL A 137 -31.32 -21.11 20.29
CA VAL A 137 -31.12 -19.74 19.82
C VAL A 137 -31.93 -19.50 18.56
N PHE A 138 -31.92 -20.46 17.62
CA PHE A 138 -32.73 -20.38 16.40
C PHE A 138 -34.22 -20.26 16.71
N VAL A 139 -34.77 -21.17 17.53
CA VAL A 139 -36.19 -21.15 17.94
C VAL A 139 -36.53 -19.83 18.61
N THR A 140 -35.68 -19.34 19.51
CA THR A 140 -35.91 -18.05 20.19
C THR A 140 -35.99 -16.88 19.19
N ILE A 141 -35.08 -16.83 18.22
CA ILE A 141 -35.07 -15.78 17.18
C ILE A 141 -36.30 -15.88 16.28
N ILE A 142 -36.65 -17.09 15.83
CA ILE A 142 -37.77 -17.31 14.93
C ILE A 142 -39.08 -16.99 15.64
N THR A 143 -39.30 -17.47 16.86
CA THR A 143 -40.51 -17.17 17.64
C THR A 143 -40.67 -15.67 17.85
N GLU A 144 -39.61 -14.96 18.23
CA GLU A 144 -39.63 -13.50 18.34
C GLU A 144 -39.95 -12.82 17.00
N GLY A 145 -39.33 -13.30 15.90
CA GLY A 145 -39.55 -12.77 14.55
C GLY A 145 -40.99 -12.94 14.07
N PHE A 146 -41.56 -14.14 14.20
CA PHE A 146 -42.93 -14.44 13.78
C PHE A 146 -43.97 -13.70 14.64
N SER A 147 -43.74 -13.61 15.95
CA SER A 147 -44.55 -12.80 16.88
C SER A 147 -44.61 -11.33 16.44
N ARG A 148 -43.48 -10.74 16.06
CA ARG A 148 -43.43 -9.34 15.59
C ARG A 148 -44.18 -9.08 14.29
N PHE A 149 -44.29 -10.08 13.43
CA PHE A 149 -44.90 -9.93 12.10
C PHE A 149 -46.24 -10.66 11.98
N ASN A 150 -46.90 -10.99 13.10
CA ASN A 150 -48.21 -11.65 13.15
C ASN A 150 -48.28 -12.91 12.27
N ASP A 151 -47.22 -13.73 12.29
CA ASP A 151 -47.05 -14.93 11.47
C ASP A 151 -47.05 -14.72 9.93
N ASP A 152 -47.10 -13.47 9.46
CA ASP A 152 -47.07 -13.08 8.05
C ASP A 152 -45.64 -12.88 7.53
N VAL A 153 -44.84 -13.94 7.62
CA VAL A 153 -43.47 -14.00 7.07
C VAL A 153 -43.46 -14.89 5.83
N PRO A 154 -43.39 -14.33 4.60
CA PRO A 154 -43.33 -15.14 3.40
C PRO A 154 -41.98 -15.86 3.31
N VAL A 155 -41.99 -17.19 3.34
CA VAL A 155 -40.78 -18.04 3.40
C VAL A 155 -40.29 -18.56 2.04
N LYS A 156 -41.09 -18.37 0.97
CA LYS A 156 -40.75 -18.80 -0.42
C LYS A 156 -40.22 -17.67 -1.31
N GLY A 157 -39.78 -16.58 -0.70
CA GLY A 157 -39.19 -15.41 -1.36
C GLY A 157 -38.48 -14.55 -0.30
N ASN A 158 -37.98 -13.39 -0.69
CA ASN A 158 -37.35 -12.48 0.28
C ASN A 158 -37.60 -11.00 -0.03
N ASP A 159 -37.50 -10.18 1.00
CA ASP A 159 -37.78 -8.75 0.92
C ASP A 159 -36.82 -7.98 0.02
N MET A 160 -35.58 -8.45 -0.19
CA MET A 160 -34.66 -7.86 -1.16
C MET A 160 -35.15 -8.06 -2.60
N GLU A 161 -35.67 -9.24 -2.92
CA GLU A 161 -36.28 -9.51 -4.23
C GLU A 161 -37.57 -8.68 -4.43
N LEU A 162 -38.43 -8.60 -3.42
CA LEU A 162 -39.60 -7.72 -3.45
C LEU A 162 -39.19 -6.26 -3.68
N PHE A 163 -38.19 -5.78 -2.93
CA PHE A 163 -37.64 -4.43 -3.08
C PHE A 163 -37.09 -4.21 -4.49
N HIS A 164 -36.40 -5.19 -5.08
CA HIS A 164 -35.89 -5.13 -6.44
C HIS A 164 -37.01 -4.84 -7.46
N PHE A 165 -38.16 -5.51 -7.35
CA PHE A 165 -39.29 -5.25 -8.25
C PHE A 165 -40.01 -3.94 -7.93
N LEU A 166 -40.21 -3.61 -6.65
CA LEU A 166 -40.86 -2.36 -6.25
C LEU A 166 -40.07 -1.13 -6.69
N SER A 167 -38.73 -1.18 -6.57
CA SER A 167 -37.80 -0.13 -6.98
C SER A 167 -37.45 -0.14 -8.48
N ALA A 168 -38.10 -1.00 -9.26
CA ALA A 168 -37.90 -1.13 -10.70
C ALA A 168 -36.46 -1.50 -11.11
N GLY A 169 -35.79 -2.32 -10.31
CA GLY A 169 -34.49 -2.91 -10.58
C GLY A 169 -34.34 -3.55 -11.98
N PRO A 170 -35.35 -4.27 -12.53
CA PRO A 170 -35.26 -4.87 -13.86
C PRO A 170 -35.37 -3.86 -15.01
N LEU A 171 -35.92 -2.67 -14.77
CA LEU A 171 -36.18 -1.69 -15.83
C LEU A 171 -34.95 -0.83 -16.13
N ALA A 172 -34.95 -0.13 -17.26
CA ALA A 172 -33.97 0.92 -17.54
C ALA A 172 -34.16 2.13 -16.60
N ILE A 173 -33.12 2.92 -16.36
CA ILE A 173 -33.18 4.03 -15.37
C ILE A 173 -34.26 5.07 -15.71
N SER A 174 -34.48 5.35 -16.99
CA SER A 174 -35.52 6.26 -17.47
C SER A 174 -36.94 5.82 -17.13
N GLN A 175 -37.18 4.51 -17.05
CA GLN A 175 -38.49 3.95 -16.70
C GLN A 175 -38.62 3.66 -15.19
N ALA A 176 -37.49 3.48 -14.52
CA ALA A 176 -37.46 3.11 -13.12
C ALA A 176 -37.97 4.21 -12.20
N GLU A 177 -37.76 5.48 -12.54
CA GLU A 177 -38.24 6.60 -11.73
C GLU A 177 -39.77 6.60 -11.58
N ILE A 178 -40.49 6.44 -12.69
CA ILE A 178 -41.95 6.43 -12.70
C ILE A 178 -42.48 5.27 -11.85
N LYS A 179 -41.91 4.07 -12.06
CA LYS A 179 -42.35 2.86 -11.36
C LYS A 179 -42.03 2.92 -9.87
N LEU A 180 -40.83 3.38 -9.48
CA LEU A 180 -40.47 3.56 -8.08
C LEU A 180 -41.40 4.56 -7.40
N LYS A 181 -41.68 5.72 -8.01
CA LYS A 181 -42.62 6.71 -7.46
C LYS A 181 -44.03 6.15 -7.29
N SER A 182 -44.52 5.36 -8.26
CA SER A 182 -45.83 4.70 -8.14
C SER A 182 -45.91 3.68 -7.00
N ASN A 183 -44.77 3.08 -6.64
CA ASN A 183 -44.66 2.07 -5.60
C ASN A 183 -44.13 2.63 -4.27
N LEU A 184 -43.93 3.95 -4.15
CA LEU A 184 -43.19 4.55 -3.04
C LEU A 184 -43.78 4.18 -1.67
N LYS A 185 -45.12 4.21 -1.56
CA LYS A 185 -45.82 3.82 -0.34
C LYS A 185 -45.49 2.38 0.09
N LEU A 186 -45.51 1.44 -0.86
CA LEU A 186 -45.19 0.03 -0.59
C LEU A 186 -43.72 -0.15 -0.19
N ILE A 187 -42.81 0.63 -0.78
CA ILE A 187 -41.40 0.62 -0.41
C ILE A 187 -41.21 1.17 1.02
N GLU A 188 -41.89 2.26 1.36
CA GLU A 188 -41.84 2.83 2.70
C GLU A 188 -42.47 1.92 3.76
N GLU A 189 -43.59 1.25 3.45
CA GLU A 189 -44.21 0.23 4.28
C GLU A 189 -43.24 -0.95 4.50
N LEU A 190 -42.56 -1.42 3.44
CA LEU A 190 -41.55 -2.48 3.54
C LEU A 190 -40.38 -2.08 4.47
N ILE A 191 -39.89 -0.84 4.37
CA ILE A 191 -38.82 -0.34 5.24
C ILE A 191 -39.33 -0.15 6.67
N ARG A 192 -40.45 0.54 6.88
CA ARG A 192 -40.90 0.99 8.20
C ARG A 192 -41.59 -0.11 8.99
N GLU A 193 -42.50 -0.84 8.37
CA GLU A 193 -43.33 -1.83 9.06
C GLU A 193 -42.66 -3.20 9.09
N LYS A 194 -41.95 -3.56 8.02
CA LYS A 194 -41.22 -4.85 7.93
C LYS A 194 -39.74 -4.72 8.30
N LEU A 195 -39.32 -3.52 8.70
CA LEU A 195 -37.97 -3.18 9.16
C LEU A 195 -36.90 -3.58 8.13
N PHE A 196 -37.20 -3.47 6.83
CA PHE A 196 -36.33 -3.99 5.78
C PHE A 196 -34.94 -3.35 5.83
N ILE A 197 -33.93 -4.17 6.14
CA ILE A 197 -32.51 -3.81 6.24
C ILE A 197 -31.72 -4.89 5.49
N PRO A 198 -30.93 -4.54 4.45
CA PRO A 198 -30.03 -5.49 3.80
C PRO A 198 -28.97 -6.00 4.78
N PHE A 199 -28.43 -7.18 4.50
CA PHE A 199 -27.29 -7.68 5.28
C PHE A 199 -26.08 -6.78 5.00
N PRO A 200 -25.11 -6.69 5.93
CA PRO A 200 -24.00 -5.77 5.75
C PRO A 200 -23.10 -6.22 4.58
N PRO A 201 -22.45 -5.28 3.89
CA PRO A 201 -21.47 -5.59 2.86
C PRO A 201 -20.33 -6.42 3.43
N ARG A 202 -19.70 -7.22 2.55
CA ARG A 202 -18.47 -7.92 2.89
C ARG A 202 -17.34 -6.91 3.12
N PRO A 203 -16.54 -7.04 4.19
CA PRO A 203 -15.34 -6.24 4.37
C PRO A 203 -14.43 -6.34 3.14
N LYS A 204 -13.87 -5.20 2.71
CA LYS A 204 -12.91 -5.16 1.59
C LYS A 204 -11.72 -6.07 1.91
N LEU A 205 -11.35 -6.93 0.97
CA LEU A 205 -10.18 -7.78 1.09
C LEU A 205 -8.92 -6.91 1.19
N LYS A 206 -7.97 -7.32 2.04
CA LYS A 206 -6.64 -6.72 2.03
C LYS A 206 -5.94 -7.19 0.76
N PHE A 207 -5.48 -6.24 -0.05
CA PHE A 207 -4.76 -6.55 -1.26
C PHE A 207 -3.49 -7.35 -0.96
N SER A 208 -3.26 -8.39 -1.76
CA SER A 208 -1.98 -9.07 -1.85
C SER A 208 -1.80 -9.61 -3.26
N ASP A 209 -0.57 -9.57 -3.79
CA ASP A 209 -0.22 -10.13 -5.12
C ASP A 209 -0.13 -11.67 -5.10
N THR A 210 -1.06 -12.32 -4.39
CA THR A 210 -1.11 -13.77 -4.24
C THR A 210 -2.16 -14.38 -5.15
N ASN A 211 -1.90 -15.61 -5.60
CA ASN A 211 -2.89 -16.41 -6.32
C ASN A 211 -4.15 -16.64 -5.45
N GLU A 212 -3.99 -16.71 -4.12
CA GLU A 212 -5.12 -16.78 -3.19
C GLU A 212 -6.03 -15.56 -3.29
N TYR A 213 -5.49 -14.34 -3.25
CA TYR A 213 -6.27 -13.10 -3.36
C TYR A 213 -7.01 -13.02 -4.71
N LEU A 214 -6.34 -13.38 -5.81
CA LEU A 214 -6.95 -13.40 -7.14
C LEU A 214 -8.13 -14.38 -7.19
N ASN A 215 -7.94 -15.60 -6.67
CA ASN A 215 -8.97 -16.62 -6.61
C ASN A 215 -10.16 -16.18 -5.73
N GLN A 216 -9.89 -15.54 -4.58
CA GLN A 216 -10.94 -14.98 -3.72
C GLN A 216 -11.74 -13.89 -4.47
N THR A 217 -11.06 -12.96 -5.14
CA THR A 217 -11.71 -11.86 -5.87
C THR A 217 -12.56 -12.38 -7.04
N GLN A 218 -12.06 -13.37 -7.79
CA GLN A 218 -12.82 -14.00 -8.87
C GLN A 218 -14.03 -14.77 -8.36
N ALA A 219 -13.90 -15.48 -7.23
CA ALA A 219 -15.02 -16.16 -6.59
C ALA A 219 -16.13 -15.18 -6.17
N LEU A 220 -15.75 -14.01 -5.64
CA LEU A 220 -16.71 -12.96 -5.27
C LEU A 220 -17.45 -12.39 -6.48
N ALA A 221 -16.79 -12.28 -7.64
CA ALA A 221 -17.42 -11.79 -8.87
C ALA A 221 -18.47 -12.76 -9.44
N ARG A 222 -18.35 -14.06 -9.13
CA ARG A 222 -19.25 -15.14 -9.61
C ARG A 222 -20.15 -15.69 -8.49
N GLU A 223 -20.26 -14.99 -7.38
CA GLU A 223 -20.97 -15.48 -6.20
C GLU A 223 -22.47 -15.61 -6.45
N ASP A 224 -23.01 -16.79 -6.13
CA ASP A 224 -24.45 -17.04 -6.12
C ASP A 224 -25.15 -16.16 -5.06
N TYR A 225 -26.39 -15.76 -5.36
CA TYR A 225 -27.26 -15.11 -4.38
C TYR A 225 -28.31 -16.11 -3.87
N PRO A 226 -28.55 -16.21 -2.56
CA PRO A 226 -27.81 -15.58 -1.45
C PRO A 226 -26.38 -16.08 -1.22
N ALA A 227 -25.51 -15.19 -0.74
CA ALA A 227 -24.13 -15.54 -0.40
C ALA A 227 -24.08 -16.54 0.78
N PRO A 228 -23.25 -17.60 0.71
CA PRO A 228 -23.20 -18.64 1.74
C PRO A 228 -22.72 -18.12 3.11
N ASP A 229 -21.85 -17.12 3.13
CA ASP A 229 -21.39 -16.51 4.39
C ASP A 229 -22.32 -15.40 4.91
N GLY A 230 -23.46 -15.21 4.25
CA GLY A 230 -24.58 -14.37 4.66
C GLY A 230 -24.42 -12.89 4.32
N HIS A 231 -23.23 -12.40 3.98
CA HIS A 231 -23.08 -11.00 3.58
C HIS A 231 -23.96 -10.65 2.37
N GLU A 232 -24.32 -9.38 2.24
CA GLU A 232 -24.99 -8.92 1.03
C GLU A 232 -23.95 -8.71 -0.07
N ASN A 233 -24.25 -9.23 -1.26
CA ASN A 233 -23.33 -9.11 -2.39
C ASN A 233 -23.49 -7.73 -3.07
N TYR A 234 -22.48 -7.35 -3.85
CA TYR A 234 -22.46 -6.04 -4.51
C TYR A 234 -23.64 -5.83 -5.47
N ARG A 235 -24.13 -6.91 -6.10
CA ARG A 235 -25.28 -6.85 -7.02
C ARG A 235 -26.56 -6.43 -6.29
N GLN A 236 -26.83 -6.98 -5.11
CA GLN A 236 -28.02 -6.60 -4.34
C GLN A 236 -27.86 -5.23 -3.67
N LEU A 237 -26.67 -4.90 -3.17
CA LEU A 237 -26.41 -3.54 -2.67
C LEU A 237 -26.59 -2.48 -3.76
N ASN A 238 -26.27 -2.81 -5.02
CA ASN A 238 -26.51 -1.91 -6.16
C ASN A 238 -28.01 -1.67 -6.41
N VAL A 239 -28.90 -2.61 -6.05
CA VAL A 239 -30.36 -2.40 -6.11
C VAL A 239 -30.77 -1.30 -5.12
N ILE A 240 -30.26 -1.37 -3.89
CA ILE A 240 -30.49 -0.35 -2.85
C ILE A 240 -29.91 1.00 -3.27
N ALA A 241 -28.66 1.02 -3.73
CA ALA A 241 -27.98 2.23 -4.18
C ALA A 241 -28.73 2.91 -5.33
N ARG A 242 -29.22 2.12 -6.30
CA ARG A 242 -30.00 2.63 -7.42
C ARG A 242 -31.32 3.25 -6.97
N ALA A 243 -32.03 2.63 -6.02
CA ALA A 243 -33.27 3.20 -5.47
C ALA A 243 -33.00 4.55 -4.78
N ILE A 244 -31.90 4.66 -4.02
CA ILE A 244 -31.46 5.91 -3.38
C ILE A 244 -31.11 6.97 -4.44
N LEU A 245 -30.46 6.59 -5.53
CA LEU A 245 -30.16 7.53 -6.62
C LEU A 245 -31.41 8.09 -7.27
N ILE A 246 -32.46 7.28 -7.43
CA ILE A 246 -33.73 7.72 -8.00
C ILE A 246 -34.52 8.57 -6.99
N TYR A 247 -34.54 8.17 -5.71
CA TYR A 247 -35.27 8.88 -4.65
C TYR A 247 -34.44 8.97 -3.36
N PRO A 248 -33.54 9.96 -3.25
CA PRO A 248 -32.63 10.11 -2.10
C PRO A 248 -33.31 10.20 -0.72
N PRO A 249 -34.50 10.82 -0.57
CA PRO A 249 -35.19 10.86 0.72
C PRO A 249 -35.48 9.49 1.34
N LEU A 250 -35.43 8.40 0.57
CA LEU A 250 -35.62 7.04 1.08
C LEU A 250 -34.65 6.69 2.23
N VAL A 251 -33.45 7.28 2.22
CA VAL A 251 -32.45 7.16 3.31
C VAL A 251 -33.05 7.52 4.67
N LYS A 252 -33.92 8.53 4.71
CA LYS A 252 -34.56 8.96 5.96
C LYS A 252 -35.46 7.88 6.56
N SER A 253 -36.08 7.04 5.72
CA SER A 253 -36.91 5.91 6.19
C SER A 253 -36.06 4.82 6.85
N TRP A 254 -34.88 4.49 6.30
CA TRP A 254 -33.96 3.56 6.96
C TRP A 254 -33.39 4.11 8.27
N LYS A 255 -33.01 5.39 8.28
CA LYS A 255 -32.53 6.04 9.50
C LYS A 255 -33.61 6.09 10.59
N ALA A 256 -34.87 6.31 10.22
CA ALA A 256 -35.99 6.35 11.15
C ALA A 256 -36.23 5.01 11.88
N ILE A 257 -35.91 3.88 11.26
CA ILE A 257 -36.00 2.56 11.90
C ILE A 257 -34.72 2.16 12.65
N GLY A 258 -33.70 3.02 12.68
CA GLY A 258 -32.43 2.78 13.37
C GLY A 258 -31.30 2.19 12.51
N TYR A 259 -31.48 2.09 11.18
CA TYR A 259 -30.41 1.71 10.26
C TYR A 259 -29.60 2.94 9.82
N ILE A 260 -28.67 3.34 10.68
CA ILE A 260 -27.85 4.56 10.53
C ILE A 260 -26.74 4.33 9.50
N GLU A 261 -26.28 3.09 9.37
CA GLU A 261 -25.13 2.67 8.57
C GLU A 261 -25.44 2.55 7.06
N ILE A 262 -26.70 2.72 6.64
CA ILE A 262 -27.12 2.65 5.22
C ILE A 262 -26.23 3.49 4.31
N CYS A 263 -25.90 4.72 4.71
CA CYS A 263 -25.06 5.60 3.91
C CYS A 263 -23.64 5.05 3.75
N THR A 264 -23.09 4.43 4.81
CA THR A 264 -21.76 3.82 4.80
C THR A 264 -21.74 2.55 3.94
N ASP A 265 -22.76 1.70 4.07
CA ASP A 265 -22.81 0.39 3.42
C ASP A 265 -22.92 0.47 1.90
N VAL A 266 -23.62 1.50 1.40
CA VAL A 266 -23.76 1.75 -0.05
C VAL A 266 -23.04 3.01 -0.52
N ASN A 267 -22.10 3.56 0.26
CA ASN A 267 -21.44 4.84 -0.01
C ASN A 267 -20.82 4.92 -1.41
N ASP A 268 -19.93 3.96 -1.70
CA ASP A 268 -19.16 3.95 -2.95
C ASP A 268 -20.10 3.75 -4.15
N LEU A 269 -21.10 2.86 -4.01
CA LEU A 269 -22.11 2.57 -5.02
C LEU A 269 -22.95 3.80 -5.37
N VAL A 270 -23.46 4.51 -4.34
CA VAL A 270 -24.31 5.68 -4.53
C VAL A 270 -23.50 6.83 -5.14
N LEU A 271 -22.32 7.14 -4.61
CA LEU A 271 -21.53 8.27 -5.12
C LEU A 271 -20.98 8.00 -6.52
N GLN A 272 -20.46 6.80 -6.81
CA GLN A 272 -20.04 6.44 -8.16
C GLN A 272 -21.22 6.40 -9.12
N GLY A 273 -22.37 5.86 -8.69
CA GLY A 273 -23.59 5.83 -9.49
C GLY A 273 -24.11 7.23 -9.83
N ALA A 274 -24.05 8.19 -8.89
CA ALA A 274 -24.41 9.58 -9.14
C ALA A 274 -23.53 10.21 -10.23
N LEU A 275 -22.22 9.97 -10.19
CA LEU A 275 -21.29 10.46 -11.20
C LEU A 275 -21.48 9.75 -12.54
N LEU A 276 -21.79 8.45 -12.55
CA LEU A 276 -22.09 7.70 -13.78
C LEU A 276 -23.37 8.18 -14.49
N ILE A 277 -24.36 8.65 -13.73
CA ILE A 277 -25.56 9.28 -14.30
C ILE A 277 -25.18 10.58 -15.03
N PHE A 278 -24.28 11.36 -14.45
CA PHE A 278 -23.80 12.61 -15.05
C PHE A 278 -22.84 12.38 -16.21
N PHE A 279 -22.02 11.34 -16.16
CA PHE A 279 -20.96 11.08 -17.14
C PHE A 279 -21.05 9.65 -17.70
N PRO A 280 -22.16 9.29 -18.39
CA PRO A 280 -22.36 7.94 -18.86
C PRO A 280 -21.23 7.47 -19.79
N PRO A 281 -20.78 6.20 -19.70
CA PRO A 281 -19.79 5.63 -20.63
C PRO A 281 -20.25 5.76 -22.09
N SER A 282 -21.53 5.50 -22.34
CA SER A 282 -22.19 5.66 -23.63
C SER A 282 -23.33 6.68 -23.50
N PRO A 283 -23.06 7.98 -23.75
CA PRO A 283 -24.08 9.01 -23.63
C PRO A 283 -25.21 8.83 -24.65
N PRO A 284 -26.49 9.07 -24.28
CA PRO A 284 -27.58 9.11 -25.23
C PRO A 284 -27.43 10.30 -26.21
N THR A 285 -28.15 10.28 -27.33
CA THR A 285 -28.07 11.31 -28.38
C THR A 285 -28.44 12.71 -27.90
N ASN A 286 -29.28 12.83 -26.88
CA ASN A 286 -29.69 14.09 -26.26
C ASN A 286 -28.85 14.46 -25.02
N TYR A 287 -27.72 13.80 -24.79
CA TYR A 287 -26.85 14.08 -23.65
C TYR A 287 -26.17 15.45 -23.79
N CYS A 288 -26.30 16.25 -22.75
CA CYS A 288 -25.53 17.47 -22.56
C CYS A 288 -24.55 17.28 -21.39
N LEU A 289 -23.35 17.82 -21.53
CA LEU A 289 -22.36 17.80 -20.45
C LEU A 289 -22.91 18.57 -19.24
N PRO A 290 -22.92 17.98 -18.03
CA PRO A 290 -23.42 18.66 -16.85
C PRO A 290 -22.51 19.81 -16.44
N THR A 291 -23.11 20.87 -15.89
CA THR A 291 -22.37 21.99 -15.31
C THR A 291 -21.73 21.61 -13.98
N VAL A 292 -20.69 22.34 -13.57
CA VAL A 292 -20.05 22.17 -12.27
C VAL A 292 -21.07 22.28 -11.13
N ASP A 293 -21.96 23.27 -11.19
CA ASP A 293 -23.00 23.49 -10.17
C ASP A 293 -23.99 22.31 -10.08
N ALA A 294 -24.37 21.70 -11.21
CA ALA A 294 -25.24 20.53 -11.20
C ALA A 294 -24.60 19.36 -10.47
N VAL A 295 -23.29 19.13 -10.70
CA VAL A 295 -22.53 18.09 -9.99
C VAL A 295 -22.39 18.43 -8.51
N ILE A 296 -22.04 19.67 -8.15
CA ILE A 296 -21.91 20.12 -6.76
C ILE A 296 -23.22 19.94 -6.01
N ASN A 297 -24.33 20.43 -6.56
CA ASN A 297 -25.64 20.37 -5.90
C ASN A 297 -26.06 18.93 -5.62
N ARG A 298 -25.84 18.05 -6.59
CA ARG A 298 -26.16 16.63 -6.42
C ARG A 298 -25.26 15.92 -5.41
N LEU A 299 -23.97 16.24 -5.38
CA LEU A 299 -23.07 15.68 -4.37
C LEU A 299 -23.42 16.18 -2.96
N LYS A 300 -23.72 17.48 -2.82
CA LYS A 300 -24.17 18.08 -1.55
C LYS A 300 -25.47 17.44 -1.06
N GLU A 301 -26.46 17.25 -1.93
CA GLU A 301 -27.71 16.55 -1.58
C GLU A 301 -27.45 15.17 -0.94
N LEU A 302 -26.52 14.39 -1.51
CA LEU A 302 -26.15 13.09 -0.96
C LEU A 302 -25.34 13.21 0.34
N ILE A 303 -24.42 14.16 0.42
CA ILE A 303 -23.62 14.40 1.63
C ILE A 303 -24.50 14.83 2.81
N ASP A 304 -25.50 15.68 2.56
CA ASP A 304 -26.47 16.12 3.57
C ASP A 304 -27.31 14.95 4.11
N LEU A 305 -27.49 13.90 3.32
CA LEU A 305 -28.11 12.65 3.76
C LEU A 305 -27.17 11.75 4.56
N GLY A 306 -25.86 12.04 4.59
CA GLY A 306 -24.84 11.31 5.35
C GLY A 306 -23.87 10.48 4.51
N PHE A 307 -23.90 10.60 3.18
CA PHE A 307 -22.87 10.00 2.32
C PHE A 307 -21.54 10.76 2.43
N GLN A 308 -20.42 10.09 2.15
CA GLN A 308 -19.08 10.63 2.31
C GLN A 308 -18.28 10.53 1.02
N LEU A 309 -17.94 11.69 0.46
CA LEU A 309 -17.02 11.81 -0.67
C LEU A 309 -15.58 11.57 -0.20
N SER A 310 -15.22 10.30 -0.04
CA SER A 310 -13.88 9.89 0.41
C SER A 310 -12.83 10.03 -0.69
N ASN A 311 -11.55 10.06 -0.30
CA ASN A 311 -10.42 10.06 -1.25
C ASN A 311 -10.48 8.88 -2.21
N THR A 312 -10.89 7.70 -1.72
CA THR A 312 -11.02 6.50 -2.54
C THR A 312 -12.13 6.65 -3.58
N VAL A 313 -13.29 7.23 -3.21
CA VAL A 313 -14.40 7.48 -4.15
C VAL A 313 -14.00 8.49 -5.22
N MET A 314 -13.33 9.58 -4.84
CA MET A 314 -12.83 10.58 -5.80
C MET A 314 -11.80 9.97 -6.76
N ALA A 315 -10.85 9.20 -6.24
CA ALA A 315 -9.87 8.49 -7.06
C ALA A 315 -10.53 7.49 -8.00
N ASP A 316 -11.49 6.70 -7.51
CA ASP A 316 -12.25 5.76 -8.34
C ASP A 316 -13.03 6.45 -9.45
N ALA A 317 -13.61 7.63 -9.18
CA ALA A 317 -14.26 8.42 -10.22
C ALA A 317 -13.29 8.82 -11.34
N PHE A 318 -12.11 9.35 -11.01
CA PHE A 318 -11.10 9.68 -12.03
C PHE A 318 -10.64 8.44 -12.81
N HIS A 319 -10.53 7.29 -12.15
CA HIS A 319 -10.17 6.03 -12.80
C HIS A 319 -11.27 5.52 -13.74
N ILE A 320 -12.53 5.52 -13.29
CA ILE A 320 -13.70 5.10 -14.09
C ILE A 320 -13.81 5.93 -15.38
N PHE A 321 -13.53 7.24 -15.29
CA PHE A 321 -13.62 8.17 -16.41
C PHE A 321 -12.28 8.45 -17.11
N GLU A 322 -11.27 7.59 -16.94
CA GLU A 322 -9.91 7.80 -17.44
C GLU A 322 -9.87 8.21 -18.93
N SER A 323 -10.73 7.61 -19.76
CA SER A 323 -10.79 7.87 -21.21
C SER A 323 -11.43 9.21 -21.60
N LYS A 324 -12.02 9.94 -20.64
CA LYS A 324 -12.75 11.19 -20.88
C LYS A 324 -12.25 12.36 -20.01
N LEU A 325 -11.12 12.18 -19.29
CA LEU A 325 -10.60 13.19 -18.36
C LEU A 325 -10.23 14.51 -19.05
N ASP A 326 -9.86 14.46 -20.32
CA ASP A 326 -9.65 15.64 -21.16
C ASP A 326 -10.90 16.53 -21.27
N LYS A 327 -12.09 15.92 -21.27
CA LYS A 327 -13.38 16.62 -21.41
C LYS A 327 -14.03 16.95 -20.09
N ILE A 328 -13.95 16.04 -19.11
CA ILE A 328 -14.74 16.14 -17.87
C ILE A 328 -13.90 16.30 -16.61
N GLY A 329 -12.57 16.13 -16.71
CA GLY A 329 -11.69 16.13 -15.55
C GLY A 329 -11.70 17.45 -14.79
N ASP A 330 -11.73 18.58 -15.50
CA ASP A 330 -11.80 19.91 -14.91
C ASP A 330 -13.11 20.14 -14.13
N THR A 331 -14.23 19.70 -14.70
CA THR A 331 -15.54 19.72 -14.04
C THR A 331 -15.53 18.89 -12.75
N LEU A 332 -14.98 17.67 -12.80
CA LEU A 332 -14.90 16.76 -11.66
C LEU A 332 -14.03 17.33 -10.54
N ILE A 333 -12.80 17.75 -10.84
CA ILE A 333 -11.88 18.25 -9.81
C ILE A 333 -12.39 19.56 -9.19
N THR A 334 -13.02 20.43 -9.99
CA THR A 334 -13.64 21.66 -9.50
C THR A 334 -14.83 21.36 -8.60
N ALA A 335 -15.68 20.40 -8.97
CA ALA A 335 -16.78 19.97 -8.11
C ALA A 335 -16.27 19.40 -6.78
N PHE A 336 -15.25 18.54 -6.81
CA PHE A 336 -14.64 17.97 -5.59
C PHE A 336 -13.98 19.04 -4.71
N HIS A 337 -13.27 19.99 -5.30
CA HIS A 337 -12.71 21.16 -4.61
C HIS A 337 -13.79 21.90 -3.81
N ASN A 338 -14.89 22.25 -4.47
CA ASN A 338 -15.99 23.01 -3.87
C ASN A 338 -16.74 22.22 -2.79
N VAL A 339 -16.93 20.91 -3.00
CA VAL A 339 -17.67 20.05 -2.05
C VAL A 339 -16.82 19.75 -0.81
N CYS A 340 -15.53 19.48 -0.99
CA CYS A 340 -14.64 19.11 0.11
C CYS A 340 -14.01 20.32 0.82
N ASN A 341 -14.14 21.53 0.25
CA ASN A 341 -13.47 22.75 0.71
C ASN A 341 -11.93 22.55 0.84
N LYS A 342 -11.33 21.96 -0.19
CA LYS A 342 -9.87 21.70 -0.29
C LYS A 342 -9.37 22.18 -1.62
N SER A 343 -8.14 22.68 -1.72
CA SER A 343 -7.59 23.16 -3.00
C SER A 343 -7.60 22.05 -4.08
N ARG A 344 -7.62 22.43 -5.36
CA ARG A 344 -7.53 21.46 -6.48
C ARG A 344 -6.26 20.61 -6.37
N SER A 345 -5.14 21.22 -5.98
CA SER A 345 -3.87 20.56 -5.72
C SER A 345 -3.97 19.50 -4.61
N ASP A 346 -4.65 19.82 -3.49
CA ASP A 346 -4.85 18.86 -2.40
C ASP A 346 -5.72 17.68 -2.83
N ILE A 347 -6.80 17.94 -3.57
CA ILE A 347 -7.66 16.90 -4.13
C ILE A 347 -6.85 15.98 -5.05
N ALA A 348 -6.05 16.57 -5.94
CA ALA A 348 -5.20 15.82 -6.86
C ALA A 348 -4.18 14.95 -6.12
N SER A 349 -3.50 15.49 -5.10
CA SER A 349 -2.55 14.77 -4.25
C SER A 349 -3.18 13.60 -3.51
N LEU A 350 -4.35 13.83 -2.88
CA LEU A 350 -5.09 12.79 -2.16
C LEU A 350 -5.57 11.68 -3.10
N CYS A 351 -6.04 12.04 -4.30
CA CYS A 351 -6.45 11.06 -5.30
C CYS A 351 -5.25 10.29 -5.86
N LEU A 352 -4.12 10.97 -6.12
CA LEU A 352 -2.91 10.32 -6.59
C LEU A 352 -2.43 9.26 -5.62
N ARG A 353 -2.42 9.58 -4.31
CA ARG A 353 -2.08 8.63 -3.24
C ARG A 353 -2.94 7.36 -3.27
N GLU A 354 -4.22 7.47 -3.64
CA GLU A 354 -5.14 6.33 -3.74
C GLU A 354 -4.99 5.56 -5.07
N ILE A 355 -4.70 6.26 -6.17
CA ILE A 355 -4.55 5.70 -7.52
C ILE A 355 -3.29 4.83 -7.66
N VAL A 356 -2.20 5.20 -6.99
CA VAL A 356 -0.91 4.48 -7.09
C VAL A 356 -0.91 3.11 -6.39
N LYS A 357 -1.98 2.78 -5.65
CA LYS A 357 -2.11 1.47 -4.99
C LYS A 357 -2.19 0.35 -6.04
N PRO A 358 -1.46 -0.77 -5.87
CA PRO A 358 -1.48 -1.87 -6.83
C PRO A 358 -2.89 -2.43 -7.12
N ILE A 359 -3.79 -2.43 -6.12
CA ILE A 359 -5.18 -2.89 -6.24
C ILE A 359 -5.99 -2.19 -7.35
N LYS A 360 -5.60 -0.97 -7.76
CA LYS A 360 -6.30 -0.21 -8.80
C LYS A 360 -6.10 -0.80 -10.20
N ASN A 361 -5.08 -1.66 -10.39
CA ASN A 361 -4.82 -2.37 -11.65
C ASN A 361 -4.86 -1.44 -12.89
N LEU A 362 -4.18 -0.30 -12.79
CA LEU A 362 -4.14 0.71 -13.85
C LEU A 362 -3.53 0.12 -15.12
N LYS A 363 -4.16 0.38 -16.26
CA LYS A 363 -3.67 -0.04 -17.58
C LYS A 363 -2.95 1.06 -18.33
N LYS A 364 -3.19 2.31 -17.97
CA LYS A 364 -2.66 3.52 -18.61
C LYS A 364 -2.20 4.52 -17.55
N MET A 365 -1.39 5.48 -17.98
CA MET A 365 -0.88 6.54 -17.11
C MET A 365 -1.77 7.79 -17.10
N ASN A 366 -2.81 7.83 -17.95
CA ASN A 366 -3.60 9.04 -18.21
C ASN A 366 -4.16 9.65 -16.92
N VAL A 367 -4.70 8.82 -16.03
CA VAL A 367 -5.25 9.31 -14.76
C VAL A 367 -4.17 9.90 -13.85
N MET A 368 -2.99 9.28 -13.78
CA MET A 368 -1.87 9.78 -12.95
C MET A 368 -1.32 11.08 -13.51
N GLN A 369 -1.11 11.15 -14.83
CA GLN A 369 -0.64 12.36 -15.51
C GLN A 369 -1.64 13.52 -15.34
N PHE A 370 -2.93 13.23 -15.46
CA PHE A 370 -3.98 14.22 -15.20
C PHE A 370 -3.89 14.77 -13.77
N LEU A 371 -3.75 13.89 -12.76
CA LEU A 371 -3.65 14.30 -11.37
C LEU A 371 -2.38 15.11 -11.10
N ILE A 372 -1.21 14.66 -11.57
CA ILE A 372 0.05 15.38 -11.39
C ILE A 372 -0.01 16.77 -12.02
N LYS A 373 -0.59 16.91 -13.22
CA LYS A 373 -0.78 18.21 -13.88
C LYS A 373 -1.61 19.19 -13.05
N ASN A 374 -2.55 18.68 -12.25
CA ASN A 374 -3.39 19.51 -11.37
C ASN A 374 -2.76 19.80 -9.99
N ILE A 375 -1.53 19.35 -9.76
CA ILE A 375 -0.72 19.75 -8.60
C ILE A 375 0.11 20.96 -9.02
N GLU A 376 -0.37 22.16 -8.68
CA GLU A 376 0.13 23.46 -9.17
C GLU A 376 1.54 23.80 -8.66
N THR A 377 1.85 23.43 -7.41
CA THR A 377 3.18 23.60 -6.81
C THR A 377 3.54 22.34 -6.03
N LYS A 378 4.84 22.04 -5.89
CA LYS A 378 5.36 20.97 -5.02
C LYS A 378 5.06 19.52 -5.46
N GLN A 379 4.90 19.24 -6.75
CA GLN A 379 4.74 17.87 -7.28
C GLN A 379 5.78 16.90 -6.71
N MET A 380 7.04 17.35 -6.68
CA MET A 380 8.16 16.58 -6.15
C MET A 380 8.00 16.24 -4.65
N GLU A 381 7.51 17.17 -3.84
CA GLU A 381 7.26 16.94 -2.41
C GLU A 381 6.11 15.96 -2.22
N VAL A 382 5.03 16.09 -2.99
CA VAL A 382 3.89 15.16 -2.96
C VAL A 382 4.32 13.73 -3.30
N ILE A 383 5.19 13.56 -4.30
CA ILE A 383 5.73 12.24 -4.65
C ILE A 383 6.57 11.68 -3.50
N LYS A 384 7.46 12.48 -2.90
CA LYS A 384 8.24 12.06 -1.72
C LYS A 384 7.32 11.63 -0.57
N GLU A 385 6.29 12.42 -0.26
CA GLU A 385 5.31 12.08 0.76
C GLU A 385 4.57 10.77 0.47
N ILE A 386 4.21 10.50 -0.79
CA ILE A 386 3.59 9.24 -1.19
C ILE A 386 4.55 8.08 -0.96
N LEU A 387 5.80 8.18 -1.41
CA LEU A 387 6.80 7.13 -1.22
C LEU A 387 7.05 6.86 0.27
N GLU A 388 7.10 7.90 1.09
CA GLU A 388 7.24 7.79 2.54
C GLU A 388 6.03 7.17 3.21
N HIS A 389 4.82 7.61 2.83
CA HIS A 389 3.56 7.09 3.37
C HIS A 389 3.43 5.57 3.19
N TYR A 390 3.87 5.07 2.04
CA TYR A 390 3.87 3.64 1.73
C TYR A 390 5.15 2.91 2.13
N ASN A 391 6.14 3.60 2.72
CA ASN A 391 7.45 3.04 3.08
C ASN A 391 8.21 2.42 1.89
N VAL A 392 8.10 3.00 0.69
CA VAL A 392 8.84 2.58 -0.50
C VAL A 392 10.35 2.73 -0.24
N GLY A 393 11.12 1.70 -0.60
CA GLY A 393 12.58 1.66 -0.41
C GLY A 393 13.06 1.48 1.05
N LYS A 394 12.17 1.58 2.04
CA LYS A 394 12.55 1.46 3.45
C LYS A 394 12.69 0.00 3.90
N ASN A 395 13.61 -0.26 4.83
CA ASN A 395 13.79 -1.54 5.52
C ASN A 395 14.10 -2.73 4.58
N LEU A 396 14.94 -2.54 3.56
CA LEU A 396 15.18 -3.52 2.49
C LEU A 396 15.47 -4.95 3.01
N LEU A 397 16.50 -5.09 3.84
CA LEU A 397 16.96 -6.39 4.34
C LEU A 397 15.94 -7.04 5.30
N ASN A 398 15.27 -6.21 6.12
CA ASN A 398 14.22 -6.68 7.03
C ASN A 398 13.03 -7.25 6.27
N ARG A 399 12.65 -6.65 5.14
CA ARG A 399 11.55 -7.17 4.30
C ARG A 399 11.88 -8.55 3.74
N LEU A 400 13.07 -8.74 3.19
CA LEU A 400 13.52 -10.05 2.68
C LEU A 400 13.70 -11.10 3.78
N ASN A 401 14.24 -10.72 4.94
CA ASN A 401 14.52 -11.67 6.02
C ASN A 401 13.27 -12.10 6.80
N ARG A 402 12.29 -11.19 6.96
CA ARG A 402 11.07 -11.44 7.75
C ARG A 402 9.88 -11.89 6.91
N SER A 403 9.96 -11.86 5.59
CA SER A 403 8.84 -12.23 4.72
C SER A 403 8.55 -13.72 4.82
N GLN A 404 7.55 -14.08 5.62
CA GLN A 404 6.87 -15.38 5.54
C GLN A 404 5.88 -15.45 4.35
N GLY A 405 5.80 -14.40 3.51
CA GLY A 405 4.89 -14.33 2.37
C GLY A 405 5.49 -13.57 1.18
N VAL A 406 4.66 -13.33 0.16
CA VAL A 406 5.05 -12.70 -1.10
C VAL A 406 5.60 -11.28 -0.89
N VAL A 407 6.80 -11.00 -1.42
CA VAL A 407 7.37 -9.66 -1.50
C VAL A 407 7.12 -9.11 -2.91
N SER A 408 6.11 -8.25 -3.03
CA SER A 408 5.75 -7.58 -4.29
C SER A 408 6.13 -6.09 -4.26
N LEU A 409 5.86 -5.40 -5.36
CA LEU A 409 5.96 -3.94 -5.46
C LEU A 409 4.98 -3.29 -4.48
N THR A 410 5.46 -2.26 -3.79
CA THR A 410 4.65 -1.50 -2.84
C THR A 410 3.58 -0.66 -3.57
N LEU A 411 3.94 -0.09 -4.72
CA LEU A 411 3.07 0.73 -5.58
C LEU A 411 2.94 0.10 -6.98
N CYS A 412 1.97 0.57 -7.77
CA CYS A 412 1.79 0.04 -9.12
C CYS A 412 3.01 0.32 -10.02
N ALA A 413 3.38 -0.63 -10.88
CA ALA A 413 4.57 -0.52 -11.73
C ALA A 413 4.55 0.69 -12.67
N LEU A 414 3.35 1.12 -13.11
CA LEU A 414 3.20 2.32 -13.93
C LEU A 414 3.63 3.59 -13.19
N PHE A 415 3.44 3.66 -11.87
CA PHE A 415 3.89 4.81 -11.09
C PHE A 415 5.41 4.91 -11.03
N TYR A 416 6.11 3.78 -10.86
CA TYR A 416 7.58 3.76 -10.93
C TYR A 416 8.10 4.17 -12.30
N LYS A 417 7.47 3.68 -13.37
CA LYS A 417 7.83 4.06 -14.74
C LYS A 417 7.61 5.56 -14.99
N LEU A 418 6.53 6.13 -14.45
CA LEU A 418 6.24 7.55 -14.51
C LEU A 418 7.34 8.37 -13.79
N ILE A 419 7.70 7.98 -12.56
CA ILE A 419 8.77 8.66 -11.80
C ILE A 419 10.09 8.67 -12.58
N LEU A 420 10.48 7.52 -13.13
CA LEU A 420 11.72 7.42 -13.92
C LEU A 420 11.69 8.32 -15.16
N THR A 421 10.54 8.39 -15.84
CA THR A 421 10.38 9.15 -17.08
C THR A 421 10.38 10.66 -16.83
N GLU A 422 9.71 11.11 -15.77
CA GLU A 422 9.55 12.54 -15.45
C GLU A 422 10.76 13.12 -14.72
N TYR A 423 11.40 12.37 -13.82
CA TYR A 423 12.47 12.88 -12.95
C TYR A 423 13.88 12.42 -13.35
N GLY A 424 13.99 11.41 -14.22
CA GLY A 424 15.26 10.85 -14.66
C GLY A 424 15.87 9.86 -13.65
N ASN A 425 17.02 9.31 -14.01
CA ASN A 425 17.65 8.18 -13.33
C ASN A 425 18.42 8.52 -12.04
N ASN A 426 18.90 9.76 -11.89
CA ASN A 426 19.80 10.15 -10.80
C ASN A 426 19.12 10.91 -9.66
N LYS A 427 17.78 10.95 -9.61
CA LYS A 427 17.05 11.63 -8.53
C LYS A 427 16.79 10.69 -7.36
N ASP A 428 16.83 11.24 -6.13
CA ASP A 428 16.61 10.48 -4.90
C ASP A 428 15.34 9.63 -4.92
N VAL A 429 14.23 10.16 -5.45
CA VAL A 429 12.97 9.41 -5.54
C VAL A 429 13.06 8.24 -6.50
N THR A 430 13.76 8.40 -7.63
CA THR A 430 13.96 7.32 -8.59
C THR A 430 14.80 6.22 -7.96
N ILE A 431 15.86 6.59 -7.23
CA ILE A 431 16.71 5.63 -6.53
C ILE A 431 15.92 4.94 -5.40
N GLN A 432 15.08 5.66 -4.66
CA GLN A 432 14.18 5.08 -3.65
C GLN A 432 13.15 4.13 -4.26
N CYS A 433 12.64 4.40 -5.47
CA CYS A 433 11.80 3.45 -6.20
C CYS A 433 12.60 2.19 -6.59
N PHE A 434 13.85 2.37 -7.03
CA PHE A 434 14.71 1.26 -7.41
C PHE A 434 14.99 0.32 -6.24
N GLU A 435 15.14 0.85 -5.02
CA GLU A 435 15.24 0.06 -3.79
C GLU A 435 14.05 -0.89 -3.61
N ASP A 436 12.81 -0.44 -3.83
CA ASP A 436 11.63 -1.34 -3.74
C ASP A 436 11.65 -2.40 -4.85
N ILE A 437 11.97 -1.99 -6.07
CA ILE A 437 12.00 -2.86 -7.26
C ILE A 437 13.05 -3.97 -7.11
N ILE A 438 14.28 -3.63 -6.68
CA ILE A 438 15.38 -4.58 -6.60
C ILE A 438 15.12 -5.65 -5.53
N ILE A 439 14.52 -5.28 -4.38
CA ILE A 439 14.09 -6.25 -3.36
C ILE A 439 13.10 -7.24 -3.96
N SER A 440 12.03 -6.74 -4.59
CA SER A 440 10.98 -7.59 -5.15
C SER A 440 11.55 -8.52 -6.21
N ARG A 441 12.49 -8.03 -7.05
CA ARG A 441 13.13 -8.84 -8.07
C ARG A 441 14.03 -9.94 -7.50
N ILE A 442 14.84 -9.61 -6.50
CA ILE A 442 15.73 -10.59 -5.84
C ILE A 442 14.91 -11.61 -5.05
N TRP A 443 13.80 -11.21 -4.43
CA TRP A 443 12.89 -12.16 -3.80
C TRP A 443 12.34 -13.17 -4.80
N ILE A 444 11.93 -12.73 -6.00
CA ILE A 444 11.49 -13.64 -7.07
C ILE A 444 12.58 -14.65 -7.40
N ASP A 445 13.81 -14.20 -7.61
CA ASP A 445 14.96 -15.05 -7.93
C ASP A 445 15.21 -16.12 -6.84
N ILE A 446 15.23 -15.70 -5.57
CA ILE A 446 15.34 -16.62 -4.42
C ILE A 446 14.22 -17.66 -4.43
N GLN A 447 12.97 -17.27 -4.72
CA GLN A 447 11.86 -18.22 -4.79
C GLN A 447 11.96 -19.17 -5.98
N LEU A 448 12.35 -18.69 -7.15
CA LEU A 448 12.53 -19.54 -8.34
C LEU A 448 13.65 -20.57 -8.12
N ASN A 449 14.74 -20.18 -7.45
CA ASN A 449 15.80 -21.12 -7.08
C ASN A 449 15.33 -22.17 -6.06
N LYS A 450 14.43 -21.79 -5.14
CA LYS A 450 13.83 -22.73 -4.17
C LYS A 450 12.86 -23.72 -4.83
N TYR A 451 12.22 -23.34 -5.94
CA TYR A 451 11.24 -24.13 -6.66
C TYR A 451 11.64 -24.29 -8.15
N PRO A 452 12.70 -25.05 -8.45
CA PRO A 452 13.20 -25.18 -9.82
C PRO A 452 12.14 -25.76 -10.76
N GLY A 453 12.08 -25.25 -11.99
CA GLY A 453 11.11 -25.66 -13.02
C GLY A 453 9.82 -24.84 -13.05
N HIS A 454 9.61 -23.94 -12.09
CA HIS A 454 8.52 -22.96 -12.15
C HIS A 454 8.94 -21.71 -12.94
N ASN A 455 8.04 -21.19 -13.77
CA ASN A 455 8.26 -19.93 -14.50
C ASN A 455 7.91 -18.68 -13.65
N CYS A 456 7.26 -18.87 -12.50
CA CYS A 456 6.79 -17.83 -11.59
C CYS A 456 6.72 -18.41 -10.17
N PRO A 457 7.04 -17.65 -9.11
CA PRO A 457 6.87 -18.13 -7.74
C PRO A 457 5.45 -18.66 -7.49
N PRO A 458 5.26 -19.84 -6.86
CA PRO A 458 3.94 -20.50 -6.77
C PRO A 458 2.84 -19.66 -6.09
N GLU A 459 3.23 -18.83 -5.12
CA GLU A 459 2.29 -18.00 -4.37
C GLU A 459 1.96 -16.69 -5.07
N MET A 460 2.80 -16.23 -6.00
CA MET A 460 2.68 -14.93 -6.67
C MET A 460 1.83 -15.03 -7.95
N THR A 461 1.10 -13.97 -8.26
CA THR A 461 0.37 -13.89 -9.54
C THR A 461 1.33 -13.67 -10.72
N THR A 462 0.99 -14.22 -11.89
CA THR A 462 1.76 -14.01 -13.12
C THR A 462 1.85 -12.53 -13.50
N ASN A 463 0.80 -11.74 -13.28
CA ASN A 463 0.81 -10.30 -13.57
C ASN A 463 1.81 -9.55 -12.70
N ALA A 464 1.86 -9.86 -11.39
CA ALA A 464 2.83 -9.23 -10.49
C ALA A 464 4.26 -9.62 -10.86
N PHE A 465 4.49 -10.90 -11.18
CA PHE A 465 5.79 -11.39 -11.65
C PHE A 465 6.26 -10.64 -12.91
N ILE A 466 5.40 -10.55 -13.93
CA ILE A 466 5.72 -9.82 -15.18
C ILE A 466 6.01 -8.36 -14.87
N ALA A 467 5.15 -7.68 -14.10
CA ALA A 467 5.32 -6.27 -13.77
C ALA A 467 6.63 -5.97 -13.05
N ILE A 468 7.04 -6.82 -12.09
CA ILE A 468 8.32 -6.69 -11.37
C ILE A 468 9.51 -6.89 -12.31
N CYS A 469 9.48 -7.95 -13.12
CA CYS A 469 10.57 -8.26 -14.05
C CYS A 469 10.74 -7.16 -15.12
N GLU A 470 9.64 -6.66 -15.66
CA GLU A 470 9.64 -5.59 -16.66
C GLU A 470 10.14 -4.26 -16.07
N ILE A 471 9.62 -3.85 -14.91
CA ILE A 471 10.02 -2.56 -14.32
C ILE A 471 11.49 -2.58 -13.87
N TYR A 472 12.00 -3.73 -13.39
CA TYR A 472 13.43 -3.90 -13.09
C TYR A 472 14.29 -3.67 -14.33
N LYS A 473 13.95 -4.33 -15.46
CA LYS A 473 14.68 -4.16 -16.73
C LYS A 473 14.69 -2.70 -17.18
N VAL A 474 13.54 -2.03 -17.09
CA VAL A 474 13.41 -0.60 -17.44
C VAL A 474 14.34 0.28 -16.59
N PHE A 475 14.41 0.06 -15.27
CA PHE A 475 15.29 0.84 -14.38
C PHE A 475 16.78 0.57 -14.63
N CYS A 476 17.15 -0.69 -14.87
CA CYS A 476 18.53 -1.03 -15.22
C CYS A 476 18.96 -0.43 -16.57
N GLN A 477 18.10 -0.49 -17.58
CA GLN A 477 18.37 0.10 -18.90
C GLN A 477 18.51 1.63 -18.83
N ALA A 478 17.72 2.28 -17.98
CA ALA A 478 17.85 3.70 -17.71
C ALA A 478 19.07 4.06 -16.84
N GLN A 479 19.88 3.07 -16.45
CA GLN A 479 21.09 3.25 -15.64
C GLN A 479 20.83 3.94 -14.30
N VAL A 480 19.73 3.57 -13.63
CA VAL A 480 19.47 4.06 -12.27
C VAL A 480 20.59 3.58 -11.34
N PRO A 481 21.20 4.49 -10.54
CA PRO A 481 22.33 4.14 -9.69
C PRO A 481 22.06 3.00 -8.72
N PHE A 482 22.98 2.04 -8.67
CA PHE A 482 23.05 1.11 -7.55
C PHE A 482 23.73 1.80 -6.35
N LYS A 483 23.25 1.52 -5.14
CA LYS A 483 23.85 1.96 -3.87
C LYS A 483 24.61 0.82 -3.22
N THR A 484 25.66 1.12 -2.46
CA THR A 484 26.52 0.11 -1.80
C THR A 484 25.75 -0.92 -0.98
N ASN A 485 24.68 -0.49 -0.30
CA ASN A 485 23.79 -1.37 0.46
C ASN A 485 22.97 -2.36 -0.40
N HIS A 486 22.87 -2.16 -1.73
CA HIS A 486 22.26 -3.14 -2.63
C HIS A 486 23.10 -4.42 -2.73
N LEU A 487 24.42 -4.35 -2.52
CA LEU A 487 25.30 -5.52 -2.57
C LEU A 487 24.90 -6.58 -1.53
N GLU A 488 24.44 -6.14 -0.36
CA GLU A 488 23.93 -7.02 0.71
C GLU A 488 22.69 -7.81 0.30
N ILE A 489 22.05 -7.45 -0.81
CA ILE A 489 20.85 -8.10 -1.30
C ILE A 489 21.18 -8.85 -2.59
N ILE A 490 21.93 -8.23 -3.50
CA ILE A 490 22.32 -8.80 -4.80
C ILE A 490 23.15 -10.07 -4.63
N HIS A 491 23.99 -10.20 -3.60
CA HIS A 491 24.75 -11.44 -3.38
C HIS A 491 23.86 -12.67 -3.11
N ARG A 492 22.56 -12.48 -2.84
CA ARG A 492 21.58 -13.56 -2.67
C ARG A 492 20.88 -13.96 -3.97
N ALA A 493 21.10 -13.21 -5.04
CA ALA A 493 20.59 -13.53 -6.37
C ALA A 493 21.39 -14.70 -6.97
N HIS A 494 20.73 -15.46 -7.83
CA HIS A 494 21.27 -16.61 -8.56
C HIS A 494 21.17 -16.41 -10.08
N LEU A 495 20.16 -15.69 -10.55
CA LEU A 495 19.94 -15.46 -11.97
C LEU A 495 20.87 -14.36 -12.50
N SER A 496 21.61 -14.70 -13.55
CA SER A 496 22.49 -13.77 -14.27
C SER A 496 21.76 -12.53 -14.79
N GLU A 497 20.48 -12.63 -15.17
CA GLU A 497 19.67 -11.46 -15.58
C GLU A 497 19.39 -10.47 -14.43
N VAL A 498 19.57 -10.89 -13.17
CA VAL A 498 19.47 -10.02 -11.99
C VAL A 498 20.83 -9.43 -11.66
N ILE A 499 21.88 -10.24 -11.73
CA ILE A 499 23.25 -9.87 -11.30
C ILE A 499 23.98 -9.03 -12.36
N SER A 500 23.89 -9.38 -13.64
CA SER A 500 24.66 -8.74 -14.72
C SER A 500 24.47 -7.22 -14.80
N PRO A 501 23.24 -6.67 -14.70
CA PRO A 501 23.04 -5.22 -14.75
C PRO A 501 23.81 -4.44 -13.68
N PHE A 502 24.07 -5.06 -12.52
CA PHE A 502 24.86 -4.46 -11.45
C PHE A 502 26.34 -4.35 -11.83
N PHE A 503 26.93 -5.42 -12.37
CA PHE A 503 28.33 -5.38 -12.82
C PHE A 503 28.51 -4.49 -14.05
N GLU A 504 27.58 -4.51 -15.00
CA GLU A 504 27.57 -3.58 -16.14
C GLU A 504 27.57 -2.12 -15.68
N TYR A 505 26.80 -1.82 -14.63
CA TYR A 505 26.79 -0.49 -14.03
C TYR A 505 28.13 -0.13 -13.39
N LEU A 506 28.74 -1.04 -12.60
CA LEU A 506 30.05 -0.81 -12.01
C LEU A 506 31.15 -0.60 -13.06
N LEU A 507 31.15 -1.39 -14.13
CA LEU A 507 32.10 -1.27 -15.23
C LEU A 507 32.00 0.12 -15.88
N LYS A 508 30.78 0.60 -16.16
CA LYS A 508 30.57 1.94 -16.72
C LYS A 508 31.04 3.06 -15.80
N ILE A 509 30.83 2.95 -14.48
CA ILE A 509 31.39 3.93 -13.54
C ILE A 509 32.92 3.89 -13.62
N SER A 510 33.52 2.70 -13.66
CA SER A 510 34.99 2.57 -13.70
C SER A 510 35.59 3.19 -14.97
N GLU A 511 34.95 3.00 -16.12
CA GLU A 511 35.36 3.62 -17.37
C GLU A 511 35.21 5.14 -17.33
N LYS A 512 34.14 5.65 -16.71
CA LYS A 512 33.89 7.08 -16.56
C LYS A 512 34.92 7.73 -15.63
N GLU A 513 35.18 7.13 -14.47
CA GLU A 513 36.19 7.62 -13.52
C GLU A 513 37.59 7.60 -14.17
N LYS A 514 37.91 6.54 -14.92
CA LYS A 514 39.15 6.45 -15.71
C LYS A 514 39.26 7.58 -16.74
N ALA A 515 38.18 7.88 -17.45
CA ALA A 515 38.15 8.98 -18.42
C ALA A 515 38.32 10.36 -17.74
N GLU A 516 37.68 10.58 -16.59
CA GLU A 516 37.84 11.83 -15.81
C GLU A 516 39.26 12.00 -15.27
N MET A 517 39.90 10.92 -14.81
CA MET A 517 41.31 10.96 -14.39
C MET A 517 42.28 11.21 -15.54
N ASN A 518 42.07 10.58 -16.69
CA ASN A 518 42.89 10.84 -17.88
C ASN A 518 42.77 12.30 -18.34
N LEU A 519 41.59 12.93 -18.16
CA LEU A 519 41.39 14.34 -18.43
C LEU A 519 42.14 15.24 -17.44
N MET A 520 42.16 14.88 -16.14
CA MET A 520 42.91 15.59 -15.10
C MET A 520 44.43 15.44 -15.24
N ASN A 521 44.89 14.30 -15.78
CA ASN A 521 46.31 14.03 -16.03
C ASN A 521 46.79 14.53 -17.41
N SER A 522 45.94 15.21 -18.18
CA SER A 522 46.32 15.81 -19.46
C SER A 522 47.27 17.01 -19.22
N PRO A 523 48.36 17.16 -19.99
CA PRO A 523 49.30 18.28 -19.86
C PRO A 523 48.65 19.67 -19.87
N GLU A 524 47.56 19.86 -20.63
CA GLU A 524 46.81 21.12 -20.73
C GLU A 524 46.13 21.56 -19.41
N TRP A 525 45.79 20.62 -18.52
CA TRP A 525 45.18 20.93 -17.21
C TRP A 525 46.20 21.39 -16.17
N ASN A 526 47.48 21.02 -16.37
CA ASN A 526 48.59 21.45 -15.52
C ASN A 526 49.12 22.82 -15.94
N GLU A 527 49.05 23.20 -17.22
CA GLU A 527 49.49 24.53 -17.68
C GLU A 527 48.53 25.67 -17.26
N THR A 528 47.23 25.41 -17.14
CA THR A 528 46.23 26.45 -16.79
C THR A 528 46.08 26.74 -15.29
N ASN A 529 46.63 25.90 -14.41
CA ASN A 529 46.65 26.15 -12.96
C ASN A 529 47.96 26.77 -12.45
N ASP A 530 49.04 26.68 -13.21
CA ASP A 530 50.30 27.34 -12.87
C ASP A 530 50.29 28.84 -13.25
N GLU A 531 49.51 29.26 -14.25
CA GLU A 531 49.41 30.69 -14.64
C GLU A 531 48.53 31.55 -13.70
N ASN A 532 47.71 30.96 -12.82
CA ASN A 532 46.80 31.73 -11.94
C ASN A 532 47.32 31.94 -10.50
N ASN A 533 48.52 31.46 -10.16
CA ASN A 533 49.10 31.64 -8.81
C ASN A 533 50.23 32.69 -8.74
N ASP A 534 50.63 33.28 -9.87
CA ASP A 534 51.67 34.34 -9.90
C ASP A 534 51.10 35.78 -9.93
N GLU A 535 49.78 35.98 -10.01
CA GLU A 535 49.14 37.31 -9.91
C GLU A 535 48.56 37.58 -8.52
N THR A 536 49.36 37.47 -7.45
CA THR A 536 49.09 38.22 -6.21
C THR A 536 50.40 38.51 -5.49
N ASN A 537 51.20 39.42 -6.04
CA ASN A 537 52.10 40.29 -5.28
C ASN A 537 52.78 41.26 -6.25
N ASN A 538 52.19 42.44 -6.48
CA ASN A 538 52.89 43.72 -6.47
C ASN A 538 51.93 44.87 -6.83
N GLU A 539 52.29 46.05 -6.30
CA GLU A 539 51.69 47.38 -6.48
C GLU A 539 50.53 47.68 -5.51
N THR A 540 50.67 48.54 -4.50
CA THR A 540 51.22 49.90 -4.54
C THR A 540 51.55 50.42 -3.13
N ASN A 541 52.73 51.02 -2.97
CA ASN A 541 52.98 52.09 -2.02
C ASN A 541 52.93 53.40 -2.81
N ASP A 542 52.17 54.40 -2.35
CA ASP A 542 52.63 55.79 -2.26
C ASP A 542 51.69 56.64 -1.38
N GLU A 543 52.31 57.11 -0.28
CA GLU A 543 52.18 58.36 0.47
C GLU A 543 50.83 59.12 0.57
N THR A 544 50.37 59.38 1.81
CA THR A 544 50.53 60.71 2.46
C THR A 544 50.01 60.73 3.91
N ASN A 545 50.63 61.61 4.70
CA ASN A 545 50.55 61.86 6.14
C ASN A 545 49.13 62.14 6.71
N ASP A 546 48.89 61.80 7.99
CA ASP A 546 48.96 62.78 9.10
C ASP A 546 48.56 62.18 10.46
N GLU A 547 49.39 62.52 11.45
CA GLU A 547 49.09 62.87 12.85
C GLU A 547 48.51 61.87 13.89
N THR A 548 49.29 61.80 14.98
CA THR A 548 48.96 61.76 16.42
C THR A 548 49.05 60.45 17.24
N ASN A 549 50.06 60.45 18.12
CA ASN A 549 50.04 60.16 19.56
C ASN A 549 49.49 58.79 20.04
N ASP A 550 50.31 57.95 20.68
CA ASP A 550 50.78 58.09 22.07
C ASP A 550 51.58 56.83 22.53
N GLU A 551 52.72 57.12 23.15
CA GLU A 551 53.37 56.50 24.32
C GLU A 551 53.10 55.02 24.72
N ASN A 552 54.15 54.19 24.72
CA ASN A 552 54.90 53.79 25.93
C ASN A 552 55.72 52.49 25.76
N ASN A 553 57.03 52.59 26.10
CA ASN A 553 57.90 51.72 26.92
C ASN A 553 57.87 50.18 26.74
N ASP A 554 58.94 49.41 26.92
CA ASP A 554 60.37 49.58 27.22
C ASP A 554 61.00 48.16 27.07
N GLU A 555 62.30 48.11 26.74
CA GLU A 555 63.32 47.14 27.23
C GLU A 555 63.08 45.61 27.07
N THR A 556 63.95 44.78 26.47
CA THR A 556 65.41 44.61 26.67
C THR A 556 65.97 43.53 25.70
N ASN A 557 67.23 43.72 25.27
CA ASN A 557 68.41 42.80 25.22
C ASN A 557 68.20 41.27 25.19
N ASP A 558 69.04 40.41 24.61
CA ASP A 558 70.40 40.46 24.03
C ASP A 558 70.68 39.10 23.34
N GLU A 559 71.64 39.11 22.42
CA GLU A 559 72.63 38.04 22.12
C GLU A 559 72.30 36.71 21.38
N ASN A 560 72.96 36.62 20.21
CA ASN A 560 73.86 35.56 19.73
C ASN A 560 73.33 34.30 18.98
N ASN A 561 73.70 34.28 17.68
CA ASN A 561 74.34 33.21 16.89
C ASN A 561 74.38 31.80 17.51
N ASP A 562 73.88 30.79 16.79
CA ASP A 562 74.65 29.97 15.85
C ASP A 562 73.80 28.81 15.29
N GLU A 563 74.30 28.23 14.19
CA GLU A 563 74.00 26.91 13.62
C GLU A 563 73.04 26.81 12.42
N ASN A 564 73.70 26.82 11.25
CA ASN A 564 73.30 26.26 9.98
C ASN A 564 72.89 24.76 10.06
N ASN A 565 72.07 24.38 9.08
CA ASN A 565 71.72 23.04 8.57
C ASN A 565 70.40 22.46 9.12
N ASP A 566 69.27 22.71 8.42
CA ASP A 566 68.16 21.72 8.32
C ASP A 566 67.08 22.03 7.24
N ASP A 567 67.39 22.77 6.16
CA ASP A 567 66.36 23.22 5.21
C ASP A 567 65.97 22.22 4.08
N GLU A 568 66.64 21.08 3.94
CA GLU A 568 66.24 20.08 2.92
C GLU A 568 65.15 19.10 3.39
N ASN A 569 64.86 19.01 4.70
CA ASN A 569 63.90 18.05 5.24
C ASN A 569 62.48 18.63 5.44
N HIS A 570 62.33 19.95 5.50
CA HIS A 570 61.01 20.58 5.68
C HIS A 570 60.20 20.69 4.37
N ASN A 571 60.88 20.81 3.23
CA ASN A 571 60.21 20.91 1.92
C ASN A 571 59.66 19.55 1.45
N ASN A 572 60.32 18.45 1.82
CA ASN A 572 59.86 17.09 1.50
C ASN A 572 58.63 16.68 2.32
N ASN A 573 58.53 17.12 3.58
CA ASN A 573 57.37 16.86 4.44
C ASN A 573 56.13 17.68 4.06
N ASN A 574 56.30 18.92 3.58
CA ASN A 574 55.18 19.73 3.07
C ASN A 574 54.67 19.22 1.71
N ASN A 575 55.57 18.78 0.81
CA ASN A 575 55.17 18.11 -0.44
C ASN A 575 54.56 16.73 -0.21
N LYS A 576 54.95 16.02 0.85
CA LYS A 576 54.32 14.77 1.26
C LYS A 576 52.93 15.02 1.85
N ARG A 577 52.76 15.98 2.77
CA ARG A 577 51.44 16.37 3.31
C ARG A 577 50.47 16.90 2.26
N LYS A 578 50.94 17.71 1.29
CA LYS A 578 50.11 18.18 0.17
C LYS A 578 49.74 17.04 -0.78
N ARG A 579 50.66 16.10 -1.04
CA ARG A 579 50.35 14.87 -1.79
C ARG A 579 49.37 13.97 -1.04
N ASP A 580 49.54 13.79 0.27
CA ASP A 580 48.66 12.97 1.10
C ASP A 580 47.26 13.60 1.22
N GLN A 581 47.14 14.93 1.35
CA GLN A 581 45.85 15.64 1.30
C GLN A 581 45.21 15.64 -0.09
N GLY A 582 46.03 15.69 -1.15
CA GLY A 582 45.60 15.52 -2.54
C GLY A 582 45.07 14.10 -2.79
N PHE A 583 45.79 13.09 -2.29
CA PHE A 583 45.41 11.69 -2.32
C PHE A 583 44.15 11.43 -1.50
N GLU A 584 44.00 12.02 -0.31
CA GLU A 584 42.82 11.85 0.55
C GLU A 584 41.57 12.56 -0.04
N LYS A 585 41.74 13.69 -0.72
CA LYS A 585 40.70 14.31 -1.54
C LYS A 585 40.36 13.49 -2.79
N MET A 586 41.34 12.86 -3.44
CA MET A 586 41.14 11.88 -4.52
C MET A 586 40.39 10.65 -4.00
N TYR A 587 40.81 10.13 -2.86
CA TYR A 587 40.31 8.91 -2.20
C TYR A 587 38.84 9.01 -1.83
N ASN A 588 38.39 10.19 -1.35
CA ASN A 588 36.98 10.46 -1.07
C ASN A 588 36.15 10.76 -2.33
N LYS A 589 36.78 10.94 -3.50
CA LYS A 589 36.10 11.29 -4.75
C LYS A 589 35.71 10.07 -5.59
N PHE A 590 36.40 8.94 -5.45
CA PHE A 590 36.10 7.71 -6.20
C PHE A 590 34.96 6.92 -5.57
N ILE A 591 33.85 6.80 -6.32
CA ILE A 591 32.63 6.13 -5.90
C ILE A 591 32.86 4.61 -5.79
N ILE A 592 33.86 4.06 -6.48
CA ILE A 592 34.14 2.62 -6.59
C ILE A 592 34.84 2.02 -5.35
N LEU A 593 35.62 2.80 -4.60
CA LEU A 593 36.40 2.27 -3.46
C LEU A 593 35.55 1.63 -2.35
N PRO A 594 34.42 2.23 -1.91
CA PRO A 594 33.49 1.57 -1.00
C PRO A 594 32.96 0.22 -1.53
N TRP A 595 32.75 0.10 -2.85
CA TRP A 595 32.32 -1.14 -3.47
C TRP A 595 33.40 -2.20 -3.48
N ILE A 596 34.64 -1.84 -3.82
CA ILE A 596 35.79 -2.77 -3.80
C ILE A 596 35.96 -3.38 -2.41
N SER A 597 35.97 -2.56 -1.35
CA SER A 597 36.10 -3.04 0.02
C SER A 597 34.96 -3.98 0.40
N THR A 598 33.72 -3.62 0.06
CA THR A 598 32.54 -4.43 0.36
C THR A 598 32.55 -5.75 -0.42
N ILE A 599 32.88 -5.72 -1.72
CA ILE A 599 32.99 -6.91 -2.58
C ILE A 599 34.13 -7.84 -2.09
N ALA A 600 35.27 -7.30 -1.67
CA ALA A 600 36.39 -8.07 -1.12
C ALA A 600 36.03 -8.77 0.20
N ASN A 601 35.21 -8.14 1.04
CA ASN A 601 34.68 -8.77 2.26
C ASN A 601 33.71 -9.91 1.91
N TYR A 602 32.82 -9.72 0.93
CA TYR A 602 31.90 -10.77 0.48
C TYR A 602 32.61 -11.93 -0.23
N ARG A 603 33.69 -11.68 -0.98
CA ARG A 603 34.51 -12.75 -1.59
C ARG A 603 35.03 -13.73 -0.54
N ARG A 604 35.55 -13.21 0.58
CA ARG A 604 36.00 -14.03 1.72
C ARG A 604 34.86 -14.88 2.32
N ASP A 605 33.64 -14.36 2.37
CA ASP A 605 32.47 -15.10 2.87
C ASP A 605 31.91 -16.12 1.86
N ILE A 606 31.97 -15.81 0.56
CA ILE A 606 31.53 -16.69 -0.55
C ILE A 606 32.48 -17.89 -0.69
N ASP A 607 33.79 -17.65 -0.65
CA ASP A 607 34.82 -18.70 -0.65
C ASP A 607 34.67 -19.65 0.55
N MET A 608 34.06 -19.20 1.65
CA MET A 608 33.79 -19.98 2.86
C MET A 608 32.46 -20.76 2.84
N LYS A 609 31.45 -20.38 2.04
CA LYS A 609 30.06 -20.88 2.24
C LYS A 609 29.38 -21.66 1.13
N ARG A 610 29.79 -21.69 -0.15
CA ARG A 610 29.18 -22.64 -1.14
C ARG A 610 29.82 -22.63 -2.55
N LEU A 611 30.13 -23.84 -3.04
CA LEU A 611 30.45 -24.22 -4.43
C LEU A 611 29.24 -24.19 -5.42
N GLY A 612 28.18 -23.44 -5.13
CA GLY A 612 26.87 -23.62 -5.80
C GLY A 612 26.52 -22.65 -6.94
N THR A 613 27.20 -21.52 -7.06
CA THR A 613 26.89 -20.48 -8.07
C THR A 613 28.11 -20.21 -8.93
N ILE A 614 28.39 -21.13 -9.87
CA ILE A 614 29.48 -21.02 -10.84
C ILE A 614 29.39 -19.69 -11.60
N GLU A 615 28.18 -19.23 -11.91
CA GLU A 615 27.97 -18.02 -12.72
C GLU A 615 28.30 -16.71 -11.97
N PHE A 616 27.91 -16.57 -10.70
CA PHE A 616 28.31 -15.42 -9.88
C PHE A 616 29.83 -15.41 -9.67
N SER A 617 30.44 -16.57 -9.42
CA SER A 617 31.90 -16.71 -9.29
C SER A 617 32.62 -16.32 -10.59
N CYS A 618 32.13 -16.76 -11.75
CA CYS A 618 32.68 -16.39 -13.05
C CYS A 618 32.51 -14.89 -13.36
N GLN A 619 31.35 -14.29 -13.08
CA GLN A 619 31.13 -12.86 -13.29
C GLN A 619 31.97 -12.01 -12.34
N LEU A 620 32.08 -12.44 -11.07
CA LEU A 620 32.96 -11.82 -10.10
C LEU A 620 34.42 -11.96 -10.54
N SER A 621 34.84 -13.13 -11.01
CA SER A 621 36.19 -13.39 -11.52
C SER A 621 36.50 -12.55 -12.75
N ASN A 622 35.56 -12.38 -13.69
CA ASN A 622 35.70 -11.50 -14.85
C ASN A 622 35.79 -10.03 -14.42
N PHE A 623 34.97 -9.61 -13.46
CA PHE A 623 35.04 -8.27 -12.88
C PHE A 623 36.38 -8.03 -12.17
N TRP A 624 36.87 -9.01 -11.42
CA TRP A 624 38.20 -8.99 -10.80
C TRP A 624 39.32 -8.99 -11.82
N GLU A 625 39.23 -9.74 -12.90
CA GLU A 625 40.21 -9.72 -13.98
C GLU A 625 40.25 -8.36 -14.70
N ILE A 626 39.09 -7.71 -14.86
CA ILE A 626 39.01 -6.34 -15.39
C ILE A 626 39.62 -5.34 -14.40
N LEU A 627 39.30 -5.46 -13.10
CA LEU A 627 39.90 -4.62 -12.05
C LEU A 627 41.41 -4.83 -11.94
N GLU A 628 41.91 -6.07 -11.92
CA GLU A 628 43.34 -6.38 -11.87
C GLU A 628 44.12 -5.85 -13.08
N LYS A 629 43.46 -5.71 -14.24
CA LYS A 629 44.03 -5.08 -15.45
C LYS A 629 43.98 -3.56 -15.43
N THR A 630 43.30 -2.93 -14.47
CA THR A 630 43.40 -1.48 -14.25
C THR A 630 44.62 -1.17 -13.39
N GLU A 631 45.56 -0.40 -13.95
CA GLU A 631 46.86 -0.05 -13.37
C GLU A 631 46.77 0.54 -11.95
N GLU A 632 45.64 1.18 -11.63
CA GLU A 632 45.35 1.75 -10.31
C GLU A 632 44.86 0.75 -9.27
N PHE A 633 44.26 -0.38 -9.68
CA PHE A 633 43.91 -1.46 -8.75
C PHE A 633 45.17 -2.18 -8.26
N ALA A 634 46.17 -2.32 -9.13
CA ALA A 634 47.50 -2.77 -8.75
C ALA A 634 48.13 -1.79 -7.73
N ASN A 635 48.03 -0.48 -7.98
CA ASN A 635 48.49 0.55 -7.04
C ASN A 635 47.68 0.56 -5.72
N PHE A 636 46.37 0.30 -5.72
CA PHE A 636 45.55 0.16 -4.51
C PHE A 636 45.94 -1.08 -3.71
N ILE A 637 46.14 -2.22 -4.38
CA ILE A 637 46.63 -3.44 -3.74
C ILE A 637 48.01 -3.20 -3.12
N ASP A 638 48.90 -2.48 -3.79
CA ASP A 638 50.24 -2.19 -3.28
C ASP A 638 50.21 -1.15 -2.14
N TYR A 639 49.35 -0.13 -2.22
CA TYR A 639 49.10 0.84 -1.15
C TYR A 639 48.46 0.20 0.10
N ASP A 640 47.46 -0.68 -0.06
CA ASP A 640 46.83 -1.40 1.05
C ASP A 640 47.76 -2.47 1.64
N LYS A 641 48.61 -3.11 0.82
CA LYS A 641 49.70 -3.98 1.31
C LYS A 641 50.73 -3.20 2.13
N GLU A 642 51.11 -1.99 1.71
CA GLU A 642 52.04 -1.14 2.47
C GLU A 642 51.42 -0.62 3.77
N ASN A 643 50.16 -0.16 3.74
CA ASN A 643 49.46 0.34 4.93
C ASN A 643 49.04 -0.77 5.91
N ASN A 644 48.63 -1.95 5.44
CA ASN A 644 48.38 -3.09 6.33
C ASN A 644 49.68 -3.67 6.91
N LYS A 645 50.83 -3.50 6.24
CA LYS A 645 52.15 -3.78 6.86
C LYS A 645 52.42 -2.86 8.04
N HIS A 646 51.97 -1.60 7.99
CA HIS A 646 52.05 -0.66 9.12
C HIS A 646 51.00 -0.96 10.20
N LYS A 647 49.77 -1.32 9.84
CA LYS A 647 48.72 -1.67 10.80
C LYS A 647 49.02 -2.95 11.57
N HIS A 648 49.63 -3.96 10.94
CA HIS A 648 50.14 -5.16 11.62
C HIS A 648 51.41 -4.91 12.45
N LYS A 649 52.12 -3.80 12.24
CA LYS A 649 53.26 -3.39 13.07
C LYS A 649 52.79 -2.62 14.33
N LEU A 650 51.64 -1.94 14.26
CA LEU A 650 51.00 -1.25 15.38
C LEU A 650 50.17 -2.20 16.27
N LEU A 651 49.48 -3.19 15.70
CA LEU A 651 48.71 -4.21 16.46
C LEU A 651 49.58 -5.31 17.10
N ARG A 652 50.90 -5.12 17.18
CA ARG A 652 51.83 -5.98 17.92
C ARG A 652 52.45 -5.27 19.14
N ILE A 653 52.01 -4.04 19.45
CA ILE A 653 52.48 -3.22 20.58
C ILE A 653 51.32 -2.79 21.51
N GLU A 654 50.10 -3.29 21.32
CA GLU A 654 49.03 -3.34 22.34
C GLU A 654 48.56 -4.79 22.48
#